data_AF-A0A1A8VT12-F1
#
_entry.id   AF-A0A1A8VT12-F1
#
_cell.length_a   1.000
_cell.length_b   1.000
_cell.length_c   1.000
_cell.angle_alpha   90.00
_cell.angle_beta   90.00
_cell.angle_gamma   90.00
#
_symmetry.space_group_name_H-M   'P 1'
#
loop_
_entity.id
_entity.type
_entity.pdbx_description
1 polymer ?
#
loop_
_entity_poly.entity_id
_entity_poly.type
_entity_poly.pdbx_seq_one_letter_code
_entity_poly.pdbx_strand_id
1 'polypeptide(L)'
;MRKLLCQSSLRRENGKQMRRSIHLSSSARGENFNPSMAAYVEGAYRLWKQDRCALSFHRLTLACEVVNAVKISNSYTHNLHLANGANTCNAANHGNAANPGNAANPGNAANPGNAANPGNAANPGNAANPEIKENGEKNSIQITYVNREMIEKGKTENIYDLARIVQLIRWYQKKGHLYANINPLPLPDASPYTSVTYENEKDKKMTYKDFGFSKEDLVKEFSFDLPSITGFSKNGKIKYTLEYLIGRLEDTYCNTIGFEYMHINDEKIVNYIVRRIENDKKFIYNNEIKKEIIENTARAFIFENYMAAKFATTKRFGIDGCETLITGMKALIKRAVKLNVDSVLMSMSHRGRLNVLFNVLHKPLEQMMSEFRGKTGFSDNIWGNTGDVKYHLGVEIDHFDEEYNRYIHMGIVDNSSHLESVDPILMGQARAQQYYCNDKEKKKVLPITIHGDASIAGQGIAYETFQMAKLPSYNVGGTIHIVVNNQIGFTTYPVDARSGKYCTDIAKCIEAPIIHVNADDPEAVTYVFELALDIRNKFNIDTIIDIVGYRRFGHNELDMPKFTNPLLYDIIARHKSVLDIYSKKLIDEKVITLDEFEENKKKIFNSYEEVYEKSKYFEPISKGKDLPQWGHMVTPQKFSPSRKTGVEKDVLINLGKQIFTLRNNFHAHPIISKLFKSRIECLETGQNIDFGTAELLAYATLLSDGFHARISGQDTQRGTFSHRHAVLHDQKTYTHYNIFSSLKTPHTIEVNNSLLSEYACLGYEIGYSYEHPDALVVWEAQFGDFANGAQVMIDNYIASGETKWKKQSGIVMLLPHGYDGQGPEHSSARIERFLQLCDDREDIATYSIDKDKQIIQQHNMQVINCTKPSNLFHALRRQMHRSFRKPLIVITPKKMLKMRMAFDTIENFIGSTEFQPYLPEELGHKLKDKKDIKRIILCSGQVYYDLLNYRDTNKIENVAIARIEQLSPFPFKRFMNDLQSYTNLRDVIWAQEEHMNMGPWFYVSRRIEAAIKQLKKDNPTWHIEIPDVYYSGRDVYAAQSAGDLNLHLYQLEEFLHDAFDLDKRHHMHAQKYTPA
;
A
#
# COMPACT_ATOMS: atom_id res chain seq x y z
N MET A 1 -18.43 -37.64 -34.18
CA MET A 1 -18.58 -36.21 -33.79
C MET A 1 -18.79 -35.26 -34.97
N ARG A 2 -17.94 -35.21 -36.01
CA ARG A 2 -18.21 -34.39 -37.22
C ARG A 2 -19.48 -34.78 -38.01
N LYS A 3 -19.94 -36.03 -37.89
CA LYS A 3 -21.24 -36.51 -38.45
C LYS A 3 -22.48 -36.16 -37.59
N LEU A 4 -22.31 -35.73 -36.34
CA LEU A 4 -23.41 -35.24 -35.48
C LEU A 4 -23.67 -33.74 -35.68
N LEU A 5 -22.77 -33.04 -36.37
CA LEU A 5 -22.88 -31.62 -36.71
C LEU A 5 -23.72 -31.34 -37.97
N CYS A 6 -24.35 -32.37 -38.56
CA CYS A 6 -25.13 -32.27 -39.81
C CYS A 6 -26.61 -32.69 -39.67
N GLN A 7 -27.29 -32.29 -38.59
CA GLN A 7 -28.77 -32.25 -38.59
C GLN A 7 -29.25 -30.79 -38.64
N SER A 8 -29.81 -30.44 -39.80
CA SER A 8 -30.22 -29.11 -40.24
C SER A 8 -31.54 -28.59 -39.64
N SER A 9 -32.09 -29.27 -38.63
CA SER A 9 -33.33 -28.89 -37.94
C SER A 9 -33.10 -27.78 -36.90
N LEU A 10 -32.08 -27.91 -36.05
CA LEU A 10 -31.78 -26.96 -34.95
C LEU A 10 -31.52 -25.52 -35.44
N ARG A 11 -30.86 -25.35 -36.60
CA ARG A 11 -30.61 -24.00 -37.17
C ARG A 11 -31.88 -23.32 -37.70
N ARG A 12 -32.86 -24.10 -38.19
CA ARG A 12 -34.16 -23.57 -38.64
C ARG A 12 -35.06 -23.23 -37.45
N GLU A 13 -35.02 -24.01 -36.39
CA GLU A 13 -35.82 -23.81 -35.19
C GLU A 13 -35.32 -22.61 -34.37
N ASN A 14 -34.00 -22.47 -34.19
CA ASN A 14 -33.39 -21.30 -33.55
C ASN A 14 -33.62 -20.01 -34.35
N GLY A 15 -33.56 -20.07 -35.69
CA GLY A 15 -33.91 -18.94 -36.55
C GLY A 15 -35.40 -18.54 -36.44
N LYS A 16 -36.31 -19.51 -36.28
CA LYS A 16 -37.75 -19.25 -36.03
C LYS A 16 -38.00 -18.67 -34.64
N GLN A 17 -37.32 -19.15 -33.60
CA GLN A 17 -37.41 -18.60 -32.25
C GLN A 17 -36.89 -17.16 -32.20
N MET A 18 -35.76 -16.86 -32.84
CA MET A 18 -35.21 -15.51 -32.89
C MET A 18 -36.15 -14.53 -33.63
N ARG A 19 -36.79 -14.99 -34.72
CA ARG A 19 -37.85 -14.23 -35.42
C ARG A 19 -39.07 -13.97 -34.54
N ARG A 20 -39.51 -14.94 -33.74
CA ARG A 20 -40.62 -14.80 -32.78
C ARG A 20 -40.27 -13.81 -31.66
N SER A 21 -39.05 -13.84 -31.15
CA SER A 21 -38.58 -12.91 -30.10
C SER A 21 -38.49 -11.46 -30.60
N ILE A 22 -38.08 -11.24 -31.87
CA ILE A 22 -38.08 -9.91 -32.50
C ILE A 22 -39.51 -9.41 -32.78
N HIS A 23 -40.43 -10.31 -33.13
CA HIS A 23 -41.83 -9.93 -33.31
C HIS A 23 -42.53 -9.58 -31.99
N LEU A 24 -42.17 -10.26 -30.90
CA LEU A 24 -42.70 -10.00 -29.56
C LEU A 24 -42.14 -8.71 -28.95
N SER A 25 -40.88 -8.36 -29.23
CA SER A 25 -40.32 -7.07 -28.79
C SER A 25 -40.95 -5.90 -29.54
N SER A 26 -41.22 -6.02 -30.84
CA SER A 26 -41.87 -4.97 -31.63
C SER A 26 -43.37 -4.80 -31.36
N SER A 27 -44.06 -5.81 -30.80
CA SER A 27 -45.50 -5.73 -30.46
C SER A 27 -45.81 -5.19 -29.06
N ALA A 28 -44.80 -5.01 -28.20
CA ALA A 28 -44.98 -4.44 -26.87
C ALA A 28 -45.07 -2.92 -26.92
N ARG A 29 -46.24 -2.38 -27.30
CA ARG A 29 -46.59 -0.96 -27.12
C ARG A 29 -46.97 -0.68 -25.65
N GLY A 30 -46.02 -0.88 -24.73
CA GLY A 30 -46.16 -0.60 -23.30
C GLY A 30 -44.84 -0.13 -22.70
N GLU A 31 -44.91 0.76 -21.71
CA GLU A 31 -43.92 1.76 -21.26
C GLU A 31 -42.51 1.29 -20.80
N ASN A 32 -42.08 0.06 -21.09
CA ASN A 32 -40.72 -0.43 -20.75
C ASN A 32 -40.00 -1.03 -21.96
N PHE A 33 -39.83 -0.24 -23.02
CA PHE A 33 -39.08 -0.64 -24.21
C PHE A 33 -37.64 -0.08 -24.19
N ASN A 34 -36.62 -0.95 -24.13
CA ASN A 34 -35.21 -0.54 -24.22
C ASN A 34 -34.71 -0.62 -25.68
N PRO A 35 -34.51 0.53 -26.37
CA PRO A 35 -34.17 0.55 -27.80
C PRO A 35 -32.78 -0.01 -28.11
N SER A 36 -31.85 0.07 -27.15
CA SER A 36 -30.46 -0.39 -27.33
C SER A 36 -30.35 -1.90 -27.46
N MET A 37 -31.20 -2.64 -26.74
CA MET A 37 -31.26 -4.10 -26.76
C MET A 37 -31.85 -4.61 -28.08
N ALA A 38 -32.88 -3.92 -28.60
CA ALA A 38 -33.47 -4.23 -29.90
C ALA A 38 -32.47 -4.04 -31.05
N ALA A 39 -31.70 -2.95 -31.01
CA ALA A 39 -30.62 -2.70 -31.97
C ALA A 39 -29.50 -3.76 -31.91
N TYR A 40 -29.15 -4.23 -30.71
CA TYR A 40 -28.13 -5.26 -30.53
C TYR A 40 -28.58 -6.63 -31.09
N VAL A 41 -29.83 -7.02 -30.80
CA VAL A 41 -30.42 -8.28 -31.29
C VAL A 41 -30.61 -8.22 -32.82
N GLU A 42 -31.01 -7.08 -33.37
CA GLU A 42 -31.13 -6.91 -34.81
C GLU A 42 -29.77 -6.90 -35.52
N GLY A 43 -28.74 -6.30 -34.91
CA GLY A 43 -27.36 -6.38 -35.37
C GLY A 43 -26.84 -7.81 -35.41
N ALA A 44 -27.05 -8.58 -34.33
CA ALA A 44 -26.69 -10.00 -34.26
C ALA A 44 -27.43 -10.85 -35.31
N TYR A 45 -28.72 -10.58 -35.56
CA TYR A 45 -29.51 -11.26 -36.58
C TYR A 45 -29.05 -10.94 -38.01
N ARG A 46 -28.71 -9.67 -38.30
CA ARG A 46 -28.18 -9.26 -39.61
C ARG A 46 -26.83 -9.92 -39.90
N LEU A 47 -25.95 -9.99 -38.90
CA LEU A 47 -24.65 -10.68 -38.99
C LEU A 47 -24.82 -12.20 -39.22
N TRP A 48 -25.73 -12.85 -38.49
CA TRP A 48 -26.06 -14.27 -38.69
C TRP A 48 -26.63 -14.57 -40.09
N LYS A 49 -27.43 -13.64 -40.64
CA LYS A 49 -28.04 -13.79 -41.97
C LYS A 49 -27.00 -13.67 -43.10
N GLN A 50 -25.96 -12.84 -42.90
CA GLN A 50 -24.90 -12.60 -43.90
C GLN A 50 -23.82 -13.69 -43.89
N ASP A 51 -23.49 -14.28 -42.74
CA ASP A 51 -22.57 -15.42 -42.66
C ASP A 51 -23.04 -16.45 -41.62
N ARG A 52 -23.57 -17.58 -42.12
CA ARG A 52 -24.16 -18.65 -41.29
C ARG A 52 -23.12 -19.50 -40.54
N CYS A 53 -21.83 -19.21 -40.70
CA CYS A 53 -20.72 -19.90 -40.04
C CYS A 53 -19.94 -19.02 -39.05
N ALA A 54 -20.17 -17.70 -39.02
CA ALA A 54 -19.36 -16.75 -38.23
C ALA A 54 -19.70 -16.67 -36.72
N LEU A 55 -20.78 -17.29 -36.25
CA LEU A 55 -21.19 -17.26 -34.84
C LEU A 55 -20.86 -18.60 -34.15
N SER A 56 -19.90 -18.57 -33.22
CA SER A 56 -19.64 -19.70 -32.33
C SER A 56 -20.86 -19.99 -31.44
N PHE A 57 -21.11 -21.27 -31.15
CA PHE A 57 -22.24 -21.73 -30.34
C PHE A 57 -22.34 -20.93 -29.01
N HIS A 58 -21.19 -20.60 -28.42
CA HIS A 58 -21.08 -19.84 -27.18
C HIS A 58 -21.72 -18.44 -27.22
N ARG A 59 -21.60 -17.70 -28.33
CA ARG A 59 -22.23 -16.37 -28.47
C ARG A 59 -23.73 -16.45 -28.69
N LEU A 60 -24.21 -17.53 -29.31
CA LEU A 60 -25.64 -17.84 -29.44
C LEU A 60 -26.25 -18.24 -28.09
N THR A 61 -25.52 -19.04 -27.28
CA THR A 61 -25.94 -19.40 -25.92
C THR A 61 -26.03 -18.17 -25.03
N LEU A 62 -25.04 -17.28 -25.08
CA LEU A 62 -25.02 -16.05 -24.30
C LEU A 62 -26.20 -15.12 -24.63
N ALA A 63 -26.55 -14.99 -25.93
CA ALA A 63 -27.71 -14.21 -26.34
C ALA A 63 -29.04 -14.84 -25.86
N CYS A 64 -29.15 -16.17 -25.87
CA CYS A 64 -30.33 -16.88 -25.35
C CYS A 64 -30.42 -16.81 -23.81
N GLU A 65 -29.29 -16.89 -23.10
CA GLU A 65 -29.22 -16.77 -21.64
C GLU A 65 -29.59 -15.36 -21.17
N VAL A 66 -29.17 -14.32 -21.88
CA VAL A 66 -29.58 -12.93 -21.59
C VAL A 66 -31.08 -12.74 -21.80
N VAL A 67 -31.68 -13.36 -22.83
CA VAL A 67 -33.14 -13.34 -23.05
C VAL A 67 -33.90 -14.12 -21.95
N ASN A 68 -33.34 -15.25 -21.49
CA ASN A 68 -33.93 -16.01 -20.38
C ASN A 68 -33.79 -15.27 -19.04
N ALA A 69 -32.68 -14.58 -18.79
CA ALA A 69 -32.49 -13.76 -17.59
C ALA A 69 -33.52 -12.62 -17.51
N VAL A 70 -33.87 -12.00 -18.64
CA VAL A 70 -34.93 -10.99 -18.71
C VAL A 70 -36.33 -11.59 -18.51
N LYS A 71 -36.59 -12.82 -18.98
CA LYS A 71 -37.85 -13.54 -18.66
C LYS A 71 -37.97 -13.86 -17.17
N ILE A 72 -36.87 -14.24 -16.51
CA ILE A 72 -36.85 -14.54 -15.08
C ILE A 72 -37.05 -13.25 -14.27
N SER A 73 -36.39 -12.16 -14.64
CA SER A 73 -36.59 -10.83 -14.03
C SER A 73 -38.03 -10.34 -14.15
N ASN A 74 -38.69 -10.53 -15.30
CA ASN A 74 -40.10 -10.16 -15.49
C ASN A 74 -41.09 -11.10 -14.79
N SER A 75 -40.71 -12.33 -14.46
CA SER A 75 -41.52 -13.24 -13.64
C SER A 75 -41.46 -12.91 -12.13
N TYR A 76 -40.34 -12.34 -11.68
CA TYR A 76 -40.19 -11.86 -10.30
C TYR A 76 -40.98 -10.58 -10.03
N THR A 77 -41.09 -9.67 -11.00
CA THR A 77 -41.96 -8.48 -10.89
C THR A 77 -43.45 -8.80 -10.96
N HIS A 78 -43.85 -9.92 -11.58
CA HIS A 78 -45.25 -10.34 -11.60
C HIS A 78 -45.70 -11.04 -10.30
N ASN A 79 -44.80 -11.75 -9.61
CA ASN A 79 -45.09 -12.38 -8.32
C ASN A 79 -45.10 -11.40 -7.13
N LEU A 80 -44.54 -10.20 -7.27
CA LEU A 80 -44.70 -9.12 -6.27
C LEU A 80 -46.07 -8.43 -6.33
N HIS A 81 -46.85 -8.60 -7.42
CA HIS A 81 -48.16 -7.98 -7.57
C HIS A 81 -49.35 -8.84 -7.12
N LEU A 82 -49.13 -10.09 -6.70
CA LEU A 82 -50.19 -10.99 -6.19
C LEU A 82 -50.20 -11.16 -4.66
N ALA A 83 -49.33 -10.45 -3.92
CA ALA A 83 -49.28 -10.47 -2.46
C ALA A 83 -49.95 -9.25 -1.77
N ASN A 84 -50.58 -8.35 -2.53
CA ASN A 84 -51.26 -7.16 -2.00
C ASN A 84 -52.78 -7.28 -2.08
N GLY A 85 -53.37 -8.16 -1.26
CA GLY A 85 -54.81 -8.36 -1.21
C GLY A 85 -55.30 -9.10 0.02
N ALA A 86 -55.01 -8.62 1.23
CA ALA A 86 -55.84 -8.87 2.42
C ALA A 86 -55.52 -7.92 3.58
N ASN A 87 -56.47 -7.01 3.84
CA ASN A 87 -56.87 -6.40 5.11
C ASN A 87 -55.94 -5.45 5.89
N THR A 88 -56.21 -4.17 5.64
CA THR A 88 -56.22 -3.00 6.53
C THR A 88 -56.44 -3.26 8.03
N CYS A 89 -55.63 -2.60 8.88
CA CYS A 89 -56.11 -1.84 10.05
C CYS A 89 -55.00 -0.94 10.64
N ASN A 90 -55.29 0.38 10.65
CA ASN A 90 -54.77 1.47 11.49
C ASN A 90 -53.28 1.85 11.44
N ALA A 91 -53.00 2.83 10.57
CA ALA A 91 -51.88 3.76 10.70
C ALA A 91 -52.15 4.79 11.81
N ALA A 92 -51.13 5.09 12.62
CA ALA A 92 -51.05 6.28 13.45
C ALA A 92 -49.79 7.09 13.08
N ASN A 93 -49.95 8.40 13.14
CA ASN A 93 -49.15 9.47 12.53
C ASN A 93 -47.70 9.64 13.01
N HIS A 94 -46.95 10.35 12.15
CA HIS A 94 -45.66 10.98 12.39
C HIS A 94 -45.62 11.91 13.62
N GLY A 95 -44.46 11.92 14.29
CA GLY A 95 -43.98 13.02 15.11
C GLY A 95 -43.66 12.64 16.56
N ASN A 96 -42.41 12.25 16.83
CA ASN A 96 -41.57 12.76 17.93
C ASN A 96 -40.28 11.94 18.08
N ALA A 97 -39.18 12.65 18.28
CA ALA A 97 -37.86 12.12 18.59
C ALA A 97 -37.81 11.48 19.98
N ALA A 98 -37.06 10.36 20.10
CA ALA A 98 -36.51 9.89 21.38
C ALA A 98 -35.28 8.97 21.16
N ASN A 99 -34.14 9.44 21.68
CA ASN A 99 -32.92 8.79 22.19
C ASN A 99 -32.51 7.34 21.81
N PRO A 100 -31.23 7.11 21.45
CA PRO A 100 -30.65 5.77 21.35
C PRO A 100 -30.14 5.30 22.73
N GLY A 101 -30.71 4.20 23.21
CA GLY A 101 -30.21 3.49 24.38
C GLY A 101 -30.76 2.06 24.40
N ASN A 102 -29.84 1.09 24.29
CA ASN A 102 -29.94 -0.35 24.58
C ASN A 102 -29.67 -1.28 23.39
N ALA A 103 -28.39 -1.54 23.17
CA ALA A 103 -27.93 -2.82 22.62
C ALA A 103 -27.59 -3.75 23.81
N ALA A 104 -28.14 -4.97 23.80
CA ALA A 104 -27.91 -5.99 24.81
C ALA A 104 -26.61 -6.77 24.55
N ASN A 105 -25.86 -7.02 25.63
CA ASN A 105 -24.59 -7.75 25.71
C ASN A 105 -24.71 -9.26 25.42
N PRO A 106 -23.63 -9.91 24.94
CA PRO A 106 -23.34 -11.31 25.20
C PRO A 106 -22.15 -11.46 26.18
N GLY A 107 -22.34 -12.25 27.24
CA GLY A 107 -21.25 -12.68 28.10
C GLY A 107 -21.73 -13.59 29.23
N ASN A 108 -21.36 -14.88 29.17
CA ASN A 108 -21.29 -15.75 30.35
C ASN A 108 -20.56 -17.07 30.06
N ALA A 109 -19.38 -17.21 30.69
CA ALA A 109 -18.80 -18.41 31.32
C ALA A 109 -17.36 -18.03 31.75
N ALA A 110 -16.80 -18.28 32.93
CA ALA A 110 -17.25 -18.68 34.26
C ALA A 110 -16.08 -18.33 35.24
N ASN A 111 -16.38 -17.94 36.49
CA ASN A 111 -15.41 -17.65 37.56
C ASN A 111 -15.03 -18.92 38.36
N PRO A 112 -13.91 -18.94 39.13
CA PRO A 112 -14.01 -18.72 40.59
C PRO A 112 -12.79 -17.93 41.18
N GLY A 113 -12.87 -17.11 42.22
CA GLY A 113 -13.96 -16.78 43.13
C GLY A 113 -13.54 -15.69 44.15
N ASN A 114 -14.57 -15.18 44.85
CA ASN A 114 -14.61 -14.37 46.08
C ASN A 114 -13.98 -12.95 46.04
N ALA A 115 -14.71 -11.90 45.64
CA ALA A 115 -15.89 -11.25 46.24
C ALA A 115 -15.56 -10.24 47.37
N ALA A 116 -15.68 -8.95 47.03
CA ALA A 116 -16.23 -7.93 47.91
C ALA A 116 -17.14 -7.01 47.07
N ASN A 117 -18.33 -6.73 47.59
CA ASN A 117 -19.52 -6.22 46.89
C ASN A 117 -19.40 -4.83 46.23
N PRO A 118 -20.11 -4.59 45.12
CA PRO A 118 -20.30 -3.28 44.50
C PRO A 118 -21.57 -2.60 45.06
N GLY A 119 -21.46 -1.32 45.40
CA GLY A 119 -22.60 -0.50 45.80
C GLY A 119 -22.25 0.98 45.71
N ASN A 120 -23.09 1.72 44.97
CA ASN A 120 -23.11 3.17 44.77
C ASN A 120 -22.14 3.73 43.71
N ALA A 121 -22.69 3.84 42.49
CA ALA A 121 -22.29 4.88 41.55
C ALA A 121 -22.51 6.27 42.18
N ALA A 122 -21.46 7.09 42.21
CA ALA A 122 -21.53 8.50 42.54
C ALA A 122 -20.94 9.33 41.38
N ASN A 123 -21.67 10.40 41.06
CA ASN A 123 -21.40 11.40 40.03
C ASN A 123 -19.97 11.96 40.05
N PRO A 124 -19.32 12.21 38.89
CA PRO A 124 -18.06 12.93 38.85
C PRO A 124 -18.32 14.44 38.97
N GLY A 125 -18.43 14.91 40.21
CA GLY A 125 -18.46 16.33 40.55
C GLY A 125 -17.85 16.51 41.94
N ASN A 126 -16.73 17.22 42.00
CA ASN A 126 -15.94 17.60 43.18
C ASN A 126 -15.05 16.50 43.80
N ALA A 127 -13.76 16.54 43.46
CA ALA A 127 -12.69 16.11 44.35
C ALA A 127 -11.83 17.33 44.71
N ALA A 128 -11.69 17.55 46.02
CA ALA A 128 -10.99 18.66 46.64
C ALA A 128 -9.45 18.50 46.59
N ASN A 129 -8.80 19.66 46.52
CA ASN A 129 -7.40 20.01 46.80
C ASN A 129 -6.49 18.96 47.46
N PRO A 130 -5.29 18.79 46.88
CA PRO A 130 -4.04 18.82 47.62
C PRO A 130 -3.36 20.18 47.43
N GLU A 131 -3.12 20.90 48.52
CA GLU A 131 -2.28 22.10 48.55
C GLU A 131 -0.87 21.77 48.01
N ILE A 132 -0.58 22.27 46.81
CA ILE A 132 0.79 22.34 46.27
C ILE A 132 1.15 23.81 46.22
N LYS A 133 2.19 24.18 46.99
CA LYS A 133 2.80 25.50 47.00
C LYS A 133 3.19 25.91 45.58
N GLU A 134 2.61 27.00 45.11
CA GLU A 134 2.95 27.66 43.84
C GLU A 134 4.38 28.19 43.88
N ASN A 135 5.23 27.62 43.02
CA ASN A 135 6.34 28.29 42.35
C ASN A 135 6.78 27.38 41.20
N GLY A 136 6.36 27.72 39.98
CA GLY A 136 6.74 26.99 38.76
C GLY A 136 5.70 27.18 37.65
N GLU A 137 6.08 27.94 36.64
CA GLU A 137 5.30 28.39 35.47
C GLU A 137 4.35 27.32 34.89
N LYS A 138 3.05 27.60 34.95
CA LYS A 138 2.02 26.88 34.17
C LYS A 138 1.78 27.62 32.86
N ASN A 139 2.38 27.14 31.78
CA ASN A 139 1.93 27.43 30.41
C ASN A 139 0.64 26.65 30.13
N SER A 140 -0.49 27.22 30.55
CA SER A 140 -1.82 26.84 30.06
C SER A 140 -2.24 27.82 28.97
N ILE A 141 -2.74 27.27 27.86
CA ILE A 141 -3.31 27.99 26.71
C ILE A 141 -4.11 29.22 27.17
N GLN A 142 -3.60 30.42 26.85
CA GLN A 142 -4.44 31.58 26.60
C GLN A 142 -4.46 31.80 25.10
N ILE A 143 -5.61 31.51 24.47
CA ILE A 143 -6.03 32.27 23.30
C ILE A 143 -5.95 33.74 23.76
N THR A 144 -4.92 34.46 23.35
CA THR A 144 -4.64 35.79 23.90
C THR A 144 -5.67 36.77 23.32
N TYR A 145 -6.83 36.86 23.97
CA TYR A 145 -7.55 38.13 24.01
C TYR A 145 -6.60 39.14 24.68
N VAL A 146 -6.50 40.32 24.08
CA VAL A 146 -5.66 41.46 24.50
C VAL A 146 -5.44 41.45 26.02
N ASN A 147 -4.22 41.09 26.48
CA ASN A 147 -3.91 40.99 27.91
C ASN A 147 -3.30 42.30 28.43
N ARG A 148 -3.30 42.50 29.75
CA ARG A 148 -2.85 43.75 30.40
C ARG A 148 -1.43 44.14 30.03
N GLU A 149 -0.56 43.16 29.81
CA GLU A 149 0.84 43.38 29.41
C GLU A 149 0.98 43.84 27.95
N MET A 150 0.13 43.33 27.03
CA MET A 150 0.00 43.81 25.66
C MET A 150 -0.59 45.23 25.59
N ILE A 151 -1.47 45.57 26.54
CA ILE A 151 -2.04 46.91 26.70
C ILE A 151 -0.98 47.91 27.19
N GLU A 152 -0.14 47.49 28.14
CA GLU A 152 0.93 48.34 28.68
C GLU A 152 2.11 48.52 27.71
N LYS A 153 2.38 47.54 26.83
CA LYS A 153 3.46 47.59 25.82
C LYS A 153 3.03 48.18 24.47
N GLY A 154 1.73 48.18 24.14
CA GLY A 154 1.20 48.73 22.90
C GLY A 154 1.10 50.26 22.93
N LYS A 155 2.07 50.96 22.33
CA LYS A 155 1.96 52.41 22.06
C LYS A 155 0.93 52.70 20.96
N THR A 156 -0.36 52.57 21.28
CA THR A 156 -1.45 53.01 20.39
C THR A 156 -2.35 53.98 21.15
N GLU A 157 -2.76 55.08 20.51
CA GLU A 157 -3.59 56.13 21.11
C GLU A 157 -4.97 55.64 21.60
N ASN A 158 -5.41 54.42 21.20
CA ASN A 158 -6.69 53.83 21.60
C ASN A 158 -6.67 52.28 21.59
N ILE A 159 -6.87 51.67 22.77
CA ILE A 159 -6.93 50.22 22.98
C ILE A 159 -8.03 49.51 22.16
N TYR A 160 -9.16 50.18 21.90
CA TYR A 160 -10.26 49.62 21.13
C TYR A 160 -9.87 49.44 19.66
N ASP A 161 -9.06 50.34 19.11
CA ASP A 161 -8.58 50.26 17.73
C ASP A 161 -7.63 49.09 17.55
N LEU A 162 -6.70 48.91 18.51
CA LEU A 162 -5.78 47.79 18.52
C LEU A 162 -6.52 46.44 18.56
N ALA A 163 -7.53 46.32 19.42
CA ALA A 163 -8.33 45.09 19.52
C ALA A 163 -9.05 44.76 18.20
N ARG A 164 -9.66 45.77 17.55
CA ARG A 164 -10.32 45.61 16.24
C ARG A 164 -9.34 45.20 15.14
N ILE A 165 -8.14 45.80 15.10
CA ILE A 165 -7.09 45.45 14.13
C ILE A 165 -6.61 44.00 14.34
N VAL A 166 -6.38 43.59 15.58
CA VAL A 166 -5.96 42.22 15.89
C VAL A 166 -7.01 41.22 15.43
N GLN A 167 -8.28 41.48 15.69
CA GLN A 167 -9.38 40.61 15.23
C GLN A 167 -9.46 40.53 13.71
N LEU A 168 -9.31 41.67 13.02
CA LEU A 168 -9.27 41.73 11.56
C LEU A 168 -8.13 40.85 11.01
N ILE A 169 -6.90 41.05 11.47
CA ILE A 169 -5.73 40.28 11.01
C ILE A 169 -5.91 38.78 11.29
N ARG A 170 -6.37 38.42 12.50
CA ARG A 170 -6.60 37.02 12.88
C ARG A 170 -7.66 36.35 12.03
N TRP A 171 -8.69 37.10 11.62
CA TRP A 171 -9.70 36.58 10.71
C TRP A 171 -9.10 36.22 9.34
N TYR A 172 -8.26 37.08 8.77
CA TYR A 172 -7.56 36.78 7.50
C TYR A 172 -6.60 35.60 7.64
N GLN A 173 -5.82 35.53 8.72
CA GLN A 173 -4.92 34.40 8.98
C GLN A 173 -5.68 33.07 9.07
N LYS A 174 -6.91 33.06 9.61
CA LYS A 174 -7.71 31.85 9.82
C LYS A 174 -8.61 31.50 8.64
N LYS A 175 -9.24 32.48 8.01
CA LYS A 175 -10.30 32.29 7.00
C LYS A 175 -9.95 32.86 5.62
N GLY A 176 -8.84 33.57 5.45
CA GLY A 176 -8.49 34.21 4.18
C GLY A 176 -8.36 33.23 3.01
N HIS A 177 -7.84 32.02 3.27
CA HIS A 177 -7.76 30.94 2.28
C HIS A 177 -9.12 30.53 1.68
N LEU A 178 -10.24 30.74 2.39
CA LEU A 178 -11.59 30.47 1.89
C LEU A 178 -12.02 31.46 0.79
N TYR A 179 -11.37 32.62 0.74
CA TYR A 179 -11.64 33.71 -0.20
C TYR A 179 -10.47 33.96 -1.16
N ALA A 180 -9.47 33.08 -1.14
CA ALA A 180 -8.34 33.14 -2.05
C ALA A 180 -8.77 32.82 -3.48
N ASN A 181 -8.24 33.56 -4.45
CA ASN A 181 -8.46 33.34 -5.87
C ASN A 181 -7.63 32.16 -6.41
N ILE A 182 -7.80 31.00 -5.80
CA ILE A 182 -7.05 29.77 -6.10
C ILE A 182 -7.62 29.00 -7.30
N ASN A 183 -8.89 29.18 -7.64
CA ASN A 183 -9.51 28.47 -8.75
C ASN A 183 -9.27 29.22 -10.07
N PRO A 184 -8.58 28.64 -11.08
CA PRO A 184 -8.40 29.29 -12.37
C PRO A 184 -9.70 29.39 -13.18
N LEU A 185 -10.70 28.55 -12.87
CA LEU A 185 -11.95 28.52 -13.61
C LEU A 185 -12.99 29.45 -12.96
N PRO A 186 -13.72 30.27 -13.74
CA PRO A 186 -14.84 31.08 -13.25
C PRO A 186 -16.09 30.20 -13.03
N LEU A 187 -16.02 29.27 -12.08
CA LEU A 187 -17.11 28.34 -11.80
C LEU A 187 -18.28 29.06 -11.09
N PRO A 188 -19.54 28.69 -11.39
CA PRO A 188 -20.68 29.16 -10.63
C PRO A 188 -20.60 28.77 -9.16
N ASP A 189 -21.05 29.66 -8.28
CA ASP A 189 -21.24 29.41 -6.85
C ASP A 189 -22.53 28.59 -6.62
N ALA A 190 -22.54 27.36 -7.12
CA ALA A 190 -23.64 26.42 -7.00
C ALA A 190 -23.18 24.98 -7.21
N SER A 191 -24.00 24.02 -6.77
CA SER A 191 -23.84 22.60 -7.10
C SER A 191 -23.77 22.38 -8.62
N PRO A 192 -22.90 21.49 -9.11
CA PRO A 192 -22.03 20.56 -8.36
C PRO A 192 -20.60 21.10 -8.09
N TYR A 193 -20.37 22.41 -8.22
CA TYR A 193 -19.03 23.01 -8.02
C TYR A 193 -18.78 23.39 -6.56
N THR A 194 -19.82 23.85 -5.86
CA THR A 194 -19.81 24.16 -4.43
C THR A 194 -20.82 23.28 -3.68
N SER A 195 -20.51 22.96 -2.41
CA SER A 195 -21.32 22.03 -1.61
C SER A 195 -22.48 22.75 -0.93
N VAL A 196 -23.70 22.28 -1.21
CA VAL A 196 -24.95 22.89 -0.70
C VAL A 196 -25.13 22.67 0.81
N THR A 197 -24.54 21.61 1.38
CA THR A 197 -24.73 21.23 2.79
C THR A 197 -23.91 22.07 3.77
N TYR A 198 -22.79 22.65 3.33
CA TYR A 198 -21.92 23.48 4.18
C TYR A 198 -22.22 24.99 4.10
N GLU A 199 -23.00 25.44 3.10
CA GLU A 199 -23.19 26.87 2.78
C GLU A 199 -24.61 27.40 3.06
N ASN A 200 -25.46 26.64 3.76
CA ASN A 200 -26.76 27.16 4.22
C ASN A 200 -26.63 28.27 5.29
N GLU A 201 -25.43 28.52 5.81
CA GLU A 201 -25.08 29.81 6.41
C GLU A 201 -24.32 30.63 5.37
N LYS A 202 -24.87 31.80 5.00
CA LYS A 202 -24.20 32.79 4.16
C LYS A 202 -22.89 33.26 4.81
N ASP A 203 -21.81 32.51 4.63
CA ASP A 203 -20.45 32.88 5.04
C ASP A 203 -19.95 33.96 4.05
N LYS A 204 -20.54 35.15 4.14
CA LYS A 204 -20.07 36.32 3.39
C LYS A 204 -18.71 36.72 3.94
N LYS A 205 -17.80 37.07 3.04
CA LYS A 205 -16.50 37.68 3.39
C LYS A 205 -16.72 38.85 4.33
N MET A 206 -16.14 38.79 5.53
CA MET A 206 -16.22 39.90 6.48
C MET A 206 -15.46 41.10 5.93
N THR A 207 -16.02 42.28 6.14
CA THR A 207 -15.47 43.57 5.78
C THR A 207 -15.01 44.31 7.03
N TYR A 208 -14.30 45.42 6.86
CA TYR A 208 -13.89 46.29 7.97
C TYR A 208 -15.07 46.72 8.88
N LYS A 209 -16.29 46.84 8.32
CA LYS A 209 -17.50 47.17 9.07
C LYS A 209 -17.88 46.11 10.10
N ASP A 210 -17.65 44.84 9.78
CA ASP A 210 -17.98 43.71 10.66
C ASP A 210 -17.04 43.64 11.88
N PHE A 211 -15.88 44.30 11.80
CA PHE A 211 -14.96 44.53 12.93
C PHE A 211 -15.21 45.88 13.63
N GLY A 212 -16.29 46.58 13.29
CA GLY A 212 -16.71 47.83 13.89
C GLY A 212 -16.02 49.08 13.35
N PHE A 213 -15.30 49.02 12.22
CA PHE A 213 -14.71 50.19 11.58
C PHE A 213 -15.72 50.95 10.70
N SER A 214 -15.67 52.27 10.77
CA SER A 214 -16.41 53.19 9.91
C SER A 214 -15.68 53.44 8.58
N LYS A 215 -16.29 54.19 7.67
CA LYS A 215 -15.62 54.55 6.40
C LYS A 215 -14.49 55.55 6.64
N GLU A 216 -14.64 56.40 7.65
CA GLU A 216 -13.68 57.41 8.10
C GLU A 216 -12.42 56.75 8.67
N ASP A 217 -12.56 55.57 9.30
CA ASP A 217 -11.43 54.81 9.84
C ASP A 217 -10.48 54.28 8.76
N LEU A 218 -10.91 54.20 7.49
CA LEU A 218 -10.07 53.66 6.39
C LEU A 218 -8.81 54.49 6.14
N VAL A 219 -8.92 55.82 6.28
CA VAL A 219 -7.79 56.75 6.10
C VAL A 219 -7.03 57.00 7.41
N LYS A 220 -7.51 56.46 8.53
CA LYS A 220 -6.84 56.59 9.82
C LYS A 220 -5.57 55.75 9.81
N GLU A 221 -4.49 56.34 10.31
CA GLU A 221 -3.20 55.69 10.45
C GLU A 221 -3.10 54.92 11.76
N PHE A 222 -2.61 53.69 11.67
CA PHE A 222 -2.38 52.81 12.80
C PHE A 222 -0.93 52.36 12.82
N SER A 223 -0.32 52.42 14.01
CA SER A 223 0.92 51.72 14.34
C SER A 223 0.62 50.78 15.50
N PHE A 224 1.00 49.52 15.39
CA PHE A 224 0.91 48.54 16.46
C PHE A 224 2.22 47.77 16.52
N ASP A 225 2.57 47.18 17.65
CA ASP A 225 3.73 46.29 17.78
C ASP A 225 3.32 45.10 18.63
N LEU A 226 3.11 43.96 17.98
CA LEU A 226 2.65 42.74 18.63
C LEU A 226 3.56 41.58 18.23
N PRO A 227 4.14 40.83 19.19
CA PRO A 227 5.02 39.71 18.90
C PRO A 227 4.41 38.64 17.98
N SER A 228 3.07 38.51 17.99
CA SER A 228 2.32 37.55 17.19
C SER A 228 1.80 38.11 15.86
N ILE A 229 2.07 39.39 15.55
CA ILE A 229 1.66 40.09 14.32
C ILE A 229 2.80 41.02 13.87
N THR A 230 3.95 40.42 13.53
CA THR A 230 5.16 41.18 13.21
C THR A 230 5.23 41.62 11.75
N GLY A 231 4.63 40.87 10.81
CA GLY A 231 4.75 41.14 9.38
C GLY A 231 4.03 42.41 8.92
N PHE A 232 2.89 42.73 9.55
CA PHE A 232 2.09 43.92 9.20
C PHE A 232 2.42 45.18 9.99
N SER A 233 3.25 45.09 11.02
CA SER A 233 3.50 46.20 11.95
C SER A 233 4.90 46.83 11.84
N LYS A 234 5.87 46.11 11.26
CA LYS A 234 7.30 46.51 11.26
C LYS A 234 7.77 47.00 12.64
N ASN A 235 7.38 46.27 13.70
CA ASN A 235 7.64 46.59 15.10
C ASN A 235 7.17 47.99 15.53
N GLY A 236 5.99 48.40 15.03
CA GLY A 236 5.38 49.70 15.34
C GLY A 236 6.11 50.91 14.77
N LYS A 237 7.14 50.71 13.94
CA LYS A 237 7.95 51.81 13.38
C LYS A 237 7.29 52.51 12.19
N ILE A 238 6.33 51.87 11.55
CA ILE A 238 5.63 52.41 10.37
C ILE A 238 4.14 52.50 10.69
N LYS A 239 3.54 53.63 10.36
CA LYS A 239 2.10 53.84 10.38
C LYS A 239 1.52 53.44 9.03
N TYR A 240 0.45 52.66 9.03
CA TYR A 240 -0.30 52.31 7.83
C TYR A 240 -1.74 52.78 7.95
N THR A 241 -2.33 53.26 6.86
CA THR A 241 -3.78 53.47 6.82
C THR A 241 -4.48 52.11 6.93
N LEU A 242 -5.68 52.07 7.53
CA LEU A 242 -6.46 50.84 7.58
C LEU A 242 -6.76 50.29 6.18
N GLU A 243 -6.99 51.16 5.20
CA GLU A 243 -7.15 50.79 3.79
C GLU A 243 -5.92 50.05 3.25
N TYR A 244 -4.72 50.58 3.50
CA TYR A 244 -3.47 49.92 3.09
C TYR A 244 -3.30 48.57 3.80
N LEU A 245 -3.58 48.51 5.09
CA LEU A 245 -3.50 47.26 5.87
C LEU A 245 -4.46 46.20 5.34
N ILE A 246 -5.71 46.56 5.03
CA ILE A 246 -6.69 45.66 4.41
C ILE A 246 -6.17 45.19 3.05
N GLY A 247 -5.68 46.10 2.19
CA GLY A 247 -5.10 45.73 0.90
C GLY A 247 -3.95 44.73 1.03
N ARG A 248 -3.08 44.92 2.04
CA ARG A 248 -1.98 43.99 2.36
C ARG A 248 -2.49 42.63 2.84
N LEU A 249 -3.53 42.58 3.67
CA LEU A 249 -4.15 41.34 4.13
C LEU A 249 -4.79 40.58 2.96
N GLU A 250 -5.49 41.30 2.07
CA GLU A 250 -6.09 40.77 0.86
C GLU A 250 -5.03 40.21 -0.09
N ASP A 251 -3.97 40.97 -0.37
CA ASP A 251 -2.83 40.53 -1.17
C ASP A 251 -2.14 39.31 -0.56
N THR A 252 -2.08 39.23 0.77
CA THR A 252 -1.40 38.15 1.49
C THR A 252 -2.21 36.86 1.49
N TYR A 253 -3.48 36.91 1.88
CA TYR A 253 -4.28 35.72 2.20
C TYR A 253 -5.38 35.38 1.20
N CYS A 254 -5.77 36.32 0.33
CA CYS A 254 -6.93 36.18 -0.56
C CYS A 254 -6.59 36.28 -2.05
N ASN A 255 -5.31 36.36 -2.42
CA ASN A 255 -4.88 36.41 -3.82
C ASN A 255 -4.76 34.97 -4.40
N THR A 256 -3.85 34.73 -5.35
CA THR A 256 -3.64 33.42 -6.01
C THR A 256 -3.06 32.32 -5.12
N ILE A 257 -2.80 32.61 -3.83
CA ILE A 257 -2.32 31.65 -2.83
C ILE A 257 -3.22 31.73 -1.59
N GLY A 258 -3.71 30.58 -1.14
CA GLY A 258 -4.41 30.41 0.14
C GLY A 258 -3.55 29.60 1.12
N PHE A 259 -3.45 30.05 2.37
CA PHE A 259 -2.64 29.40 3.41
C PHE A 259 -3.52 28.86 4.55
N GLU A 260 -3.42 27.56 4.82
CA GLU A 260 -3.98 26.93 6.01
C GLU A 260 -2.83 26.47 6.93
N TYR A 261 -2.63 27.18 8.03
CA TYR A 261 -1.59 26.86 9.02
C TYR A 261 -2.03 27.14 10.46
N MET A 262 -3.19 27.76 10.67
CA MET A 262 -3.68 28.12 12.00
C MET A 262 -4.22 26.92 12.79
N HIS A 263 -4.39 25.75 12.17
CA HIS A 263 -4.68 24.48 12.85
C HIS A 263 -3.43 23.83 13.47
N ILE A 264 -2.24 24.35 13.20
CA ILE A 264 -0.98 23.84 13.72
C ILE A 264 -0.78 24.32 15.15
N ASN A 265 -0.56 23.40 16.09
CA ASN A 265 -0.36 23.74 17.50
C ASN A 265 1.05 24.26 17.82
N ASP A 266 2.08 23.90 17.04
CA ASP A 266 3.45 24.39 17.27
C ASP A 266 3.63 25.85 16.80
N GLU A 267 3.71 26.76 17.77
CA GLU A 267 3.89 28.19 17.54
C GLU A 267 5.16 28.54 16.76
N LYS A 268 6.24 27.75 16.86
CA LYS A 268 7.48 28.04 16.13
C LYS A 268 7.27 27.88 14.63
N ILE A 269 6.46 26.91 14.24
CA ILE A 269 6.10 26.63 12.84
C ILE A 269 5.18 27.74 12.34
N VAL A 270 4.10 28.03 13.08
CA VAL A 270 3.16 29.12 12.76
C VAL A 270 3.89 30.45 12.58
N ASN A 271 4.74 30.83 13.54
CA ASN A 271 5.50 32.09 13.47
C ASN A 271 6.54 32.11 12.35
N TYR A 272 7.11 30.95 12.00
CA TYR A 272 7.99 30.86 10.83
C TYR A 272 7.23 31.11 9.53
N ILE A 273 6.06 30.48 9.36
CA ILE A 273 5.20 30.68 8.18
C ILE A 273 4.77 32.14 8.09
N VAL A 274 4.25 32.72 9.17
CA VAL A 274 3.86 34.13 9.27
C VAL A 274 4.98 35.07 8.79
N ARG A 275 6.21 34.89 9.29
CA ARG A 275 7.37 35.72 8.88
C ARG A 275 7.75 35.54 7.41
N ARG A 276 7.41 34.42 6.77
CA ARG A 276 7.68 34.18 5.35
C ARG A 276 6.60 34.79 4.45
N ILE A 277 5.33 34.77 4.88
CA ILE A 277 4.19 35.15 4.04
C ILE A 277 3.73 36.61 4.24
N GLU A 278 3.89 37.20 5.43
CA GLU A 278 3.43 38.57 5.74
C GLU A 278 4.46 39.67 5.37
N ASN A 279 5.31 39.44 4.36
CA ASN A 279 6.29 40.43 3.88
C ASN A 279 5.67 41.42 2.88
N ASP A 280 6.30 42.60 2.67
CA ASP A 280 5.83 43.63 1.71
C ASP A 280 5.57 43.07 0.31
N LYS A 281 6.42 42.13 -0.12
CA LYS A 281 6.17 41.24 -1.26
C LYS A 281 6.56 39.83 -0.84
N LYS A 282 5.73 38.82 -1.15
CA LYS A 282 6.01 37.41 -0.81
C LYS A 282 7.23 36.87 -1.53
N PHE A 283 7.36 37.24 -2.81
CA PHE A 283 8.47 36.91 -3.68
C PHE A 283 8.70 38.06 -4.68
N ILE A 284 9.93 38.21 -5.14
CA ILE A 284 10.32 39.10 -6.23
C ILE A 284 11.31 38.33 -7.08
N TYR A 285 10.86 37.90 -8.26
CA TYR A 285 11.73 37.26 -9.23
C TYR A 285 12.29 38.29 -10.20
N ASN A 286 13.59 38.18 -10.47
CA ASN A 286 14.24 38.98 -11.51
C ASN A 286 13.83 38.46 -12.90
N ASN A 287 14.16 39.22 -13.94
CA ASN A 287 13.79 38.90 -15.32
C ASN A 287 14.32 37.53 -15.78
N GLU A 288 15.49 37.11 -15.30
CA GLU A 288 16.08 35.82 -15.66
C GLU A 288 15.30 34.64 -15.07
N ILE A 289 14.91 34.71 -13.80
CA ILE A 289 14.05 33.69 -13.19
C ILE A 289 12.68 33.67 -13.88
N LYS A 290 12.11 34.84 -14.22
CA LYS A 290 10.84 34.90 -14.95
C LYS A 290 10.93 34.22 -16.33
N LYS A 291 12.04 34.42 -17.04
CA LYS A 291 12.36 33.75 -18.31
C LYS A 291 12.51 32.23 -18.13
N GLU A 292 13.15 31.78 -17.03
CA GLU A 292 13.25 30.36 -16.70
C GLU A 292 11.87 29.74 -16.44
N ILE A 293 11.00 30.43 -15.71
CA ILE A 293 9.63 29.95 -15.42
C ILE A 293 8.81 29.81 -16.71
N ILE A 294 8.84 30.79 -17.62
CA ILE A 294 8.08 30.70 -18.89
C ILE A 294 8.66 29.63 -19.82
N GLU A 295 9.99 29.44 -19.85
CA GLU A 295 10.63 28.34 -20.60
C GLU A 295 10.16 26.97 -20.11
N ASN A 296 10.16 26.76 -18.78
CA ASN A 296 9.68 25.53 -18.18
C ASN A 296 8.18 25.30 -18.45
N THR A 297 7.37 26.35 -18.38
CA THR A 297 5.93 26.31 -18.71
C THR A 297 5.74 25.95 -20.19
N ALA A 298 6.52 26.55 -21.09
CA ALA A 298 6.45 26.30 -22.52
C ALA A 298 6.80 24.85 -22.86
N ARG A 299 7.87 24.30 -22.28
CA ARG A 299 8.25 22.89 -22.47
C ARG A 299 7.17 21.93 -21.99
N ALA A 300 6.58 22.17 -20.82
CA ALA A 300 5.50 21.35 -20.28
C ALA A 300 4.28 21.34 -21.22
N PHE A 301 3.83 22.52 -21.67
CA PHE A 301 2.67 22.69 -22.55
C PHE A 301 2.90 22.15 -23.96
N ILE A 302 4.06 22.44 -24.56
CA ILE A 302 4.38 21.99 -25.92
C ILE A 302 4.55 20.48 -25.96
N PHE A 303 5.10 19.86 -24.91
CA PHE A 303 5.22 18.41 -24.81
C PHE A 303 3.85 17.72 -24.93
N GLU A 304 2.83 18.18 -24.19
CA GLU A 304 1.49 17.58 -24.24
C GLU A 304 0.86 17.70 -25.63
N ASN A 305 0.91 18.89 -26.23
CA ASN A 305 0.38 19.13 -27.56
C ASN A 305 1.12 18.32 -28.63
N TYR A 306 2.45 18.22 -28.52
CA TYR A 306 3.27 17.45 -29.44
C TYR A 306 2.94 15.95 -29.37
N MET A 307 2.87 15.40 -28.15
CA MET A 307 2.52 13.99 -27.94
C MET A 307 1.08 13.69 -28.40
N ALA A 308 0.14 14.60 -28.15
CA ALA A 308 -1.23 14.48 -28.65
C ALA A 308 -1.29 14.44 -30.19
N ALA A 309 -0.52 15.31 -30.86
CA ALA A 309 -0.48 15.36 -32.32
C ALA A 309 0.13 14.10 -32.95
N LYS A 310 1.22 13.58 -32.39
CA LYS A 310 1.93 12.41 -32.95
C LYS A 310 1.32 11.07 -32.55
N PHE A 311 0.66 10.99 -31.39
CA PHE A 311 0.14 9.74 -30.81
C PHE A 311 -1.33 9.83 -30.41
N ALA A 312 -2.17 10.40 -31.27
CA ALA A 312 -3.58 10.72 -30.99
C ALA A 312 -4.44 9.56 -30.45
N THR A 313 -4.13 8.31 -30.79
CA THR A 313 -4.88 7.12 -30.36
C THR A 313 -4.36 6.49 -29.06
N THR A 314 -3.33 7.06 -28.44
CA THR A 314 -2.71 6.51 -27.24
C THR A 314 -3.08 7.33 -26.01
N LYS A 315 -3.58 6.65 -24.98
CA LYS A 315 -3.83 7.27 -23.67
C LYS A 315 -2.51 7.70 -23.05
N ARG A 316 -2.41 8.97 -22.65
CA ARG A 316 -1.20 9.55 -22.05
C ARG A 316 -1.42 10.08 -20.64
N PHE A 317 -2.67 10.44 -20.28
CA PHE A 317 -3.01 11.05 -19.00
C PHE A 317 -2.24 12.37 -18.77
N GLY A 318 -2.34 13.26 -19.76
CA GLY A 318 -1.60 14.52 -19.82
C GLY A 318 -1.86 15.45 -18.65
N ILE A 319 -0.95 16.40 -18.46
CA ILE A 319 -1.03 17.41 -17.40
C ILE A 319 -1.81 18.67 -17.80
N ASP A 320 -2.42 18.68 -18.99
CA ASP A 320 -3.09 19.85 -19.58
C ASP A 320 -4.07 20.55 -18.59
N GLY A 321 -3.74 21.79 -18.19
CA GLY A 321 -4.43 22.58 -17.16
C GLY A 321 -3.77 22.62 -15.77
N CYS A 322 -2.64 21.91 -15.60
CA CYS A 322 -1.80 21.88 -14.39
C CYS A 322 -0.30 21.90 -14.74
N GLU A 323 0.10 22.52 -15.85
CA GLU A 323 1.48 22.53 -16.37
C GLU A 323 2.49 23.10 -15.37
N THR A 324 2.04 23.97 -14.46
CA THR A 324 2.83 24.55 -13.38
C THR A 324 3.35 23.55 -12.36
N LEU A 325 2.90 22.29 -12.36
CA LEU A 325 3.58 21.22 -11.63
C LEU A 325 5.06 21.15 -12.03
N ILE A 326 5.35 21.27 -13.33
CA ILE A 326 6.74 21.17 -13.85
C ILE A 326 7.56 22.37 -13.40
N THR A 327 6.99 23.58 -13.41
CA THR A 327 7.70 24.79 -12.95
C THR A 327 7.99 24.72 -11.46
N GLY A 328 7.01 24.31 -10.64
CA GLY A 328 7.17 24.11 -9.20
C GLY A 328 8.22 23.04 -8.88
N MET A 329 8.15 21.87 -9.52
CA MET A 329 9.10 20.77 -9.27
C MET A 329 10.54 21.15 -9.60
N LYS A 330 10.79 21.84 -10.71
CA LYS A 330 12.14 22.29 -11.06
C LYS A 330 12.68 23.32 -10.07
N ALA A 331 11.84 24.24 -9.60
CA ALA A 331 12.21 25.18 -8.55
C ALA A 331 12.53 24.48 -7.22
N LEU A 332 11.70 23.52 -6.82
CA LEU A 332 11.91 22.71 -5.62
C LEU A 332 13.22 21.92 -5.68
N ILE A 333 13.52 21.25 -6.80
CA ILE A 333 14.75 20.48 -6.96
C ILE A 333 15.98 21.40 -6.92
N LYS A 334 15.96 22.52 -7.64
CA LYS A 334 17.04 23.51 -7.61
C LYS A 334 17.24 24.05 -6.19
N ARG A 335 16.17 24.30 -5.45
CA ARG A 335 16.20 24.69 -4.04
C ARG A 335 16.74 23.56 -3.14
N ALA A 336 16.41 22.30 -3.41
CA ALA A 336 16.91 21.13 -2.68
C ALA A 336 18.41 20.95 -2.86
N VAL A 337 18.93 21.11 -4.09
CA VAL A 337 20.37 21.13 -4.40
C VAL A 337 21.08 22.20 -3.55
N LYS A 338 20.53 23.42 -3.54
CA LYS A 338 21.06 24.54 -2.72
C LYS A 338 21.06 24.22 -1.22
N LEU A 339 20.10 23.44 -0.74
CA LEU A 339 19.97 23.01 0.66
C LEU A 339 20.78 21.74 0.98
N ASN A 340 21.63 21.29 0.05
CA ASN A 340 22.47 20.10 0.17
C ASN A 340 21.69 18.77 0.33
N VAL A 341 20.53 18.67 -0.33
CA VAL A 341 19.84 17.38 -0.51
C VAL A 341 20.65 16.54 -1.50
N ASP A 342 20.93 15.29 -1.13
CA ASP A 342 21.72 14.35 -1.94
C ASP A 342 20.79 13.51 -2.84
N SER A 343 19.56 13.22 -2.39
CA SER A 343 18.60 12.40 -3.12
C SER A 343 17.16 12.90 -3.01
N VAL A 344 16.45 12.92 -4.15
CA VAL A 344 15.01 13.17 -4.26
C VAL A 344 14.34 11.90 -4.79
N LEU A 345 13.44 11.32 -4.01
CA LEU A 345 12.66 10.15 -4.42
C LEU A 345 11.19 10.54 -4.55
N MET A 346 10.52 10.04 -5.59
CA MET A 346 9.15 10.42 -5.93
C MET A 346 8.21 9.22 -6.02
N SER A 347 6.96 9.42 -5.64
CA SER A 347 5.83 8.58 -6.01
C SER A 347 4.80 9.43 -6.75
N MET A 348 4.14 8.85 -7.76
CA MET A 348 3.05 9.55 -8.42
C MET A 348 2.06 8.61 -9.09
N SER A 349 0.84 9.09 -9.25
CA SER A 349 -0.19 8.48 -10.09
C SER A 349 0.08 8.68 -11.60
N HIS A 350 -0.96 8.53 -12.43
CA HIS A 350 -0.85 8.67 -13.89
C HIS A 350 -0.75 10.13 -14.37
N ARG A 351 -1.31 11.08 -13.61
CA ARG A 351 -1.55 12.45 -14.06
C ARG A 351 -0.23 13.21 -14.32
N GLY A 352 0.03 13.53 -15.58
CA GLY A 352 1.23 14.26 -15.98
C GLY A 352 2.55 13.48 -15.81
N ARG A 353 2.49 12.17 -15.55
CA ARG A 353 3.68 11.36 -15.26
C ARG A 353 4.71 11.39 -16.37
N LEU A 354 4.27 11.33 -17.62
CA LEU A 354 5.18 11.38 -18.76
C LEU A 354 5.90 12.74 -18.82
N ASN A 355 5.20 13.82 -18.47
CA ASN A 355 5.76 15.16 -18.42
C ASN A 355 6.82 15.26 -17.30
N VAL A 356 6.54 14.72 -16.11
CA VAL A 356 7.51 14.63 -15.00
C VAL A 356 8.72 13.78 -15.38
N LEU A 357 8.49 12.59 -15.97
CA LEU A 357 9.57 11.70 -16.42
C LEU A 357 10.54 12.41 -17.38
N PHE A 358 10.01 13.18 -18.32
CA PHE A 358 10.83 13.88 -19.31
C PHE A 358 11.43 15.19 -18.77
N ASN A 359 10.60 16.12 -18.29
CA ASN A 359 11.02 17.49 -17.97
C ASN A 359 11.64 17.63 -16.56
N VAL A 360 11.45 16.65 -15.67
CA VAL A 360 11.99 16.65 -14.30
C VAL A 360 13.04 15.56 -14.11
N LEU A 361 12.74 14.32 -14.52
CA LEU A 361 13.63 13.16 -14.35
C LEU A 361 14.50 12.88 -15.57
N HIS A 362 14.50 13.76 -16.58
CA HIS A 362 15.34 13.69 -17.77
C HIS A 362 15.35 12.32 -18.47
N LYS A 363 14.25 11.56 -18.40
CA LYS A 363 14.08 10.32 -19.15
C LYS A 363 14.26 10.64 -20.64
N PRO A 364 15.11 9.91 -21.39
CA PRO A 364 15.33 10.19 -22.81
C PRO A 364 14.02 10.17 -23.60
N LEU A 365 13.74 11.25 -24.33
CA LEU A 365 12.48 11.41 -25.05
C LEU A 365 12.38 10.43 -26.23
N GLU A 366 13.51 10.09 -26.86
CA GLU A 366 13.62 9.04 -27.89
C GLU A 366 13.07 7.71 -27.36
N GLN A 367 13.48 7.33 -26.14
CA GLN A 367 13.03 6.11 -25.49
C GLN A 367 11.52 6.18 -25.25
N MET A 368 11.03 7.28 -24.66
CA MET A 368 9.60 7.45 -24.40
C MET A 368 8.77 7.35 -25.70
N MET A 369 9.18 8.04 -26.76
CA MET A 369 8.46 7.99 -28.05
C MET A 369 8.51 6.60 -28.70
N SER A 370 9.58 5.82 -28.48
CA SER A 370 9.66 4.42 -28.93
C SER A 370 8.66 3.51 -28.16
N GLU A 371 8.49 3.73 -26.85
CA GLU A 371 7.49 3.03 -26.01
C GLU A 371 6.04 3.37 -26.45
N PHE A 372 5.83 4.56 -27.02
CA PHE A 372 4.55 4.92 -27.65
C PHE A 372 4.25 4.14 -28.92
N ARG A 373 5.28 3.64 -29.62
CA ARG A 373 5.15 2.78 -30.80
C ARG A 373 5.05 1.29 -30.45
N GLY A 374 5.05 0.94 -29.17
CA GLY A 374 5.01 -0.46 -28.71
C GLY A 374 6.38 -1.15 -28.69
N LYS A 375 7.48 -0.44 -28.97
CA LYS A 375 8.83 -0.96 -28.75
C LYS A 375 9.20 -0.76 -27.27
N THR A 376 9.27 -1.85 -26.50
CA THR A 376 9.66 -1.82 -25.09
C THR A 376 10.88 -2.72 -24.83
N GLY A 377 11.56 -2.51 -23.70
CA GLY A 377 12.61 -3.41 -23.21
C GLY A 377 12.10 -4.75 -22.65
N PHE A 378 10.82 -5.08 -22.88
CA PHE A 378 10.13 -6.29 -22.40
C PHE A 378 9.66 -7.19 -23.55
N SER A 379 10.38 -7.18 -24.68
CA SER A 379 9.97 -7.84 -25.93
C SER A 379 10.46 -9.28 -26.09
N ASP A 380 11.24 -9.81 -25.13
CA ASP A 380 11.69 -11.20 -25.13
C ASP A 380 10.73 -12.12 -24.33
N ASN A 381 10.79 -13.42 -24.61
CA ASN A 381 9.97 -14.43 -23.92
C ASN A 381 10.70 -15.08 -22.72
N ILE A 382 11.53 -14.29 -22.02
CA ILE A 382 12.27 -14.78 -20.86
C ILE A 382 11.36 -14.75 -19.63
N TRP A 383 11.48 -15.75 -18.75
CA TRP A 383 10.75 -15.78 -17.47
C TRP A 383 10.98 -14.47 -16.69
N GLY A 384 9.91 -13.92 -16.12
CA GLY A 384 9.93 -12.69 -15.36
C GLY A 384 9.93 -11.39 -16.19
N ASN A 385 9.67 -11.47 -17.50
CA ASN A 385 9.66 -10.29 -18.38
C ASN A 385 8.25 -9.96 -18.92
N THR A 386 7.26 -9.82 -18.03
CA THR A 386 5.88 -9.48 -18.46
C THR A 386 5.70 -7.99 -18.80
N GLY A 387 6.55 -7.14 -18.22
CA GLY A 387 6.47 -5.68 -18.36
C GLY A 387 5.25 -5.07 -17.70
N ASP A 388 5.07 -3.77 -17.92
CA ASP A 388 3.91 -3.01 -17.45
C ASP A 388 3.64 -1.84 -18.42
N VAL A 389 2.50 -1.16 -18.25
CA VAL A 389 2.15 0.02 -19.02
C VAL A 389 3.11 1.18 -18.75
N LYS A 390 3.39 1.98 -19.78
CA LYS A 390 4.44 3.02 -19.79
C LYS A 390 4.40 4.04 -18.64
N TYR A 391 3.21 4.33 -18.11
CA TYR A 391 2.98 5.26 -17.02
C TYR A 391 2.99 4.59 -15.63
N HIS A 392 3.51 3.36 -15.52
CA HIS A 392 3.83 2.71 -14.24
C HIS A 392 5.34 2.56 -14.00
N LEU A 393 6.14 2.64 -15.08
CA LEU A 393 7.56 2.37 -15.00
C LEU A 393 8.31 3.49 -14.28
N GLY A 394 9.13 3.11 -13.32
CA GLY A 394 10.07 3.96 -12.59
C GLY A 394 11.35 4.24 -13.38
N VAL A 395 12.03 5.31 -13.00
CA VAL A 395 13.33 5.74 -13.53
C VAL A 395 14.14 6.33 -12.38
N GLU A 396 15.45 6.09 -12.41
CA GLU A 396 16.41 6.68 -11.48
C GLU A 396 17.59 7.21 -12.30
N ILE A 397 18.04 8.42 -11.95
CA ILE A 397 19.12 9.13 -12.63
C ILE A 397 19.96 9.94 -11.63
N ASP A 398 21.23 10.14 -11.94
CA ASP A 398 22.04 11.18 -11.30
C ASP A 398 22.06 12.40 -12.21
N HIS A 399 21.57 13.53 -11.70
CA HIS A 399 21.57 14.80 -12.43
C HIS A 399 22.66 15.71 -11.89
N PHE A 400 23.44 16.32 -12.78
CA PHE A 400 24.45 17.31 -12.43
C PHE A 400 23.86 18.70 -12.51
N ASP A 401 23.81 19.40 -11.38
CA ASP A 401 23.44 20.81 -11.31
C ASP A 401 24.69 21.68 -11.55
N GLU A 402 24.69 22.43 -12.65
CA GLU A 402 25.81 23.27 -13.05
C GLU A 402 25.97 24.52 -12.18
N GLU A 403 24.87 25.08 -11.64
CA GLU A 403 24.90 26.31 -10.83
C GLU A 403 25.58 26.07 -9.48
N TYR A 404 25.29 24.93 -8.87
CA TYR A 404 25.85 24.52 -7.57
C TYR A 404 26.98 23.49 -7.68
N ASN A 405 27.35 23.08 -8.92
CA ASN A 405 28.44 22.16 -9.23
C ASN A 405 28.38 20.85 -8.41
N ARG A 406 27.20 20.21 -8.36
CA ARG A 406 26.98 18.98 -7.60
C ARG A 406 25.97 18.05 -8.25
N TYR A 407 26.10 16.76 -7.98
CA TYR A 407 25.10 15.77 -8.35
C TYR A 407 23.95 15.72 -7.35
N ILE A 408 22.76 15.42 -7.86
CA ILE A 408 21.60 15.02 -7.09
C ILE A 408 21.02 13.75 -7.69
N HIS A 409 20.82 12.73 -6.84
CA HIS A 409 20.17 11.50 -7.26
C HIS A 409 18.65 11.72 -7.30
N MET A 410 18.00 11.40 -8.42
CA MET A 410 16.55 11.56 -8.56
C MET A 410 15.92 10.26 -9.04
N GLY A 411 14.86 9.83 -8.35
CA GLY A 411 14.18 8.58 -8.64
C GLY A 411 12.67 8.70 -8.56
N ILE A 412 11.96 7.88 -9.34
CA ILE A 412 10.52 7.67 -9.19
C ILE A 412 10.20 6.18 -9.13
N VAL A 413 9.41 5.80 -8.13
CA VAL A 413 9.09 4.39 -7.86
C VAL A 413 8.16 3.84 -8.93
N ASP A 414 8.35 2.56 -9.27
CA ASP A 414 7.39 1.80 -10.07
C ASP A 414 6.06 1.66 -9.28
N ASN A 415 4.89 1.79 -9.93
CA ASN A 415 3.61 1.75 -9.23
C ASN A 415 2.54 0.95 -9.97
N SER A 416 1.59 0.38 -9.23
CA SER A 416 0.39 -0.20 -9.83
C SER A 416 -0.65 0.90 -10.15
N SER A 417 -1.74 0.53 -10.83
CA SER A 417 -2.88 1.45 -11.04
C SER A 417 -3.69 1.72 -9.77
N HIS A 418 -3.49 0.97 -8.68
CA HIS A 418 -4.15 1.25 -7.40
C HIS A 418 -3.56 2.55 -6.83
N LEU A 419 -4.36 3.62 -6.85
CA LEU A 419 -3.90 4.95 -6.47
C LEU A 419 -3.49 4.99 -4.99
N GLU A 420 -2.53 5.86 -4.66
CA GLU A 420 -1.94 6.03 -3.32
C GLU A 420 -1.19 4.81 -2.77
N SER A 421 -1.30 3.61 -3.37
CA SER A 421 -0.63 2.40 -2.85
C SER A 421 0.90 2.46 -2.91
N VAL A 422 1.47 3.37 -3.71
CA VAL A 422 2.93 3.53 -3.85
C VAL A 422 3.54 4.45 -2.78
N ASP A 423 2.75 5.29 -2.12
CA ASP A 423 3.27 6.29 -1.19
C ASP A 423 4.01 5.68 0.01
N PRO A 424 3.50 4.67 0.73
CA PRO A 424 4.26 4.06 1.79
C PRO A 424 5.52 3.33 1.27
N ILE A 425 5.50 2.80 0.04
CA ILE A 425 6.68 2.18 -0.58
C ILE A 425 7.78 3.23 -0.77
N LEU A 426 7.44 4.43 -1.23
CA LEU A 426 8.39 5.54 -1.30
C LEU A 426 8.96 5.87 0.08
N MET A 427 8.12 5.96 1.12
CA MET A 427 8.57 6.25 2.48
C MET A 427 9.56 5.20 2.98
N GLY A 428 9.26 3.92 2.75
CA GLY A 428 10.14 2.80 3.08
C GLY A 428 11.49 2.87 2.38
N GLN A 429 11.49 3.17 1.09
CA GLN A 429 12.72 3.32 0.30
C GLN A 429 13.55 4.50 0.80
N ALA A 430 12.92 5.66 1.04
CA ALA A 430 13.59 6.84 1.59
C ALA A 430 14.21 6.56 2.96
N ARG A 431 13.52 5.81 3.83
CA ARG A 431 14.06 5.42 5.14
C ARG A 431 15.27 4.52 5.03
N ALA A 432 15.24 3.53 4.15
CA ALA A 432 16.38 2.66 3.93
C ALA A 432 17.58 3.47 3.41
N GLN A 433 17.36 4.39 2.47
CA GLN A 433 18.43 5.24 1.97
C GLN A 433 19.02 6.12 3.08
N GLN A 434 18.19 6.70 3.96
CA GLN A 434 18.64 7.46 5.14
C GLN A 434 19.51 6.62 6.09
N TYR A 435 19.18 5.34 6.27
CA TYR A 435 19.99 4.42 7.06
C TYR A 435 21.38 4.22 6.43
N TYR A 436 21.44 3.85 5.16
CA TYR A 436 22.70 3.54 4.47
C TYR A 436 23.59 4.77 4.23
N CYS A 437 23.01 5.96 4.04
CA CYS A 437 23.77 7.20 3.92
C CYS A 437 24.04 7.91 5.26
N ASN A 438 23.64 7.28 6.39
CA ASN A 438 23.82 7.79 7.76
C ASN A 438 23.20 9.20 7.96
N ASP A 439 22.04 9.45 7.33
CA ASP A 439 21.31 10.72 7.40
C ASP A 439 20.46 10.81 8.68
N LYS A 440 21.13 10.99 9.81
CA LYS A 440 20.47 11.10 11.13
C LYS A 440 19.57 12.32 11.27
N GLU A 441 19.86 13.40 10.54
CA GLU A 441 19.07 14.63 10.54
C GLU A 441 17.87 14.57 9.57
N LYS A 442 17.86 13.57 8.67
CA LYS A 442 16.83 13.32 7.65
C LYS A 442 16.68 14.46 6.65
N LYS A 443 17.80 15.09 6.28
CA LYS A 443 17.86 16.25 5.38
C LYS A 443 18.50 15.95 4.03
N LYS A 444 19.14 14.80 3.87
CA LYS A 444 19.83 14.41 2.63
C LYS A 444 18.92 13.67 1.67
N VAL A 445 17.92 12.95 2.19
CA VAL A 445 16.92 12.24 1.39
C VAL A 445 15.58 12.98 1.50
N LEU A 446 15.04 13.38 0.35
CA LEU A 446 13.78 14.13 0.23
C LEU A 446 12.73 13.28 -0.51
N PRO A 447 11.74 12.73 0.19
CA PRO A 447 10.59 12.09 -0.44
C PRO A 447 9.55 13.13 -0.91
N ILE A 448 9.00 12.92 -2.10
CA ILE A 448 7.93 13.72 -2.70
C ILE A 448 6.81 12.80 -3.19
N THR A 449 5.57 13.07 -2.79
CA THR A 449 4.39 12.30 -3.20
C THR A 449 3.48 13.16 -4.05
N ILE A 450 3.02 12.65 -5.20
CA ILE A 450 2.16 13.39 -6.15
C ILE A 450 0.82 12.67 -6.32
N HIS A 451 -0.23 13.31 -5.83
CA HIS A 451 -1.57 12.74 -5.69
C HIS A 451 -2.57 13.34 -6.68
N GLY A 452 -3.68 12.63 -6.90
CA GLY A 452 -4.91 13.20 -7.47
C GLY A 452 -5.85 13.68 -6.36
N ASP A 453 -6.67 14.69 -6.62
CA ASP A 453 -7.60 15.27 -5.64
C ASP A 453 -8.64 14.28 -5.11
N ALA A 454 -9.18 13.43 -5.99
CA ALA A 454 -10.17 12.43 -5.59
C ALA A 454 -9.54 11.25 -4.83
N SER A 455 -8.32 10.85 -5.20
CA SER A 455 -7.69 9.66 -4.63
C SER A 455 -7.09 9.92 -3.25
N ILE A 456 -6.44 11.08 -3.03
CA ILE A 456 -5.92 11.45 -1.70
C ILE A 456 -7.04 11.56 -0.66
N ALA A 457 -8.23 12.00 -1.07
CA ALA A 457 -9.39 12.13 -0.20
C ALA A 457 -10.14 10.81 0.01
N GLY A 458 -10.06 9.87 -0.94
CA GLY A 458 -10.87 8.66 -0.96
C GLY A 458 -10.15 7.36 -0.56
N GLN A 459 -8.82 7.29 -0.65
CA GLN A 459 -8.06 6.08 -0.35
C GLN A 459 -7.57 6.06 1.10
N GLY A 460 -8.00 5.05 1.88
CA GLY A 460 -7.63 4.92 3.30
C GLY A 460 -6.11 4.81 3.54
N ILE A 461 -5.35 4.30 2.58
CA ILE A 461 -3.89 4.20 2.69
C ILE A 461 -3.20 5.57 2.74
N ALA A 462 -3.79 6.62 2.18
CA ALA A 462 -3.27 7.98 2.30
C ALA A 462 -3.27 8.41 3.77
N TYR A 463 -4.37 8.17 4.49
CA TYR A 463 -4.46 8.44 5.93
C TYR A 463 -3.44 7.61 6.72
N GLU A 464 -3.35 6.30 6.45
CA GLU A 464 -2.40 5.44 7.15
C GLU A 464 -0.94 5.90 6.96
N THR A 465 -0.60 6.37 5.74
CA THR A 465 0.73 6.89 5.43
C THR A 465 1.00 8.23 6.11
N PHE A 466 0.03 9.16 6.13
CA PHE A 466 0.17 10.41 6.91
C PHE A 466 0.43 10.11 8.39
N GLN A 467 -0.27 9.14 8.98
CA GLN A 467 -0.06 8.79 10.39
C GLN A 467 1.35 8.29 10.71
N MET A 468 2.11 7.83 9.72
CA MET A 468 3.50 7.43 9.88
C MET A 468 4.48 8.61 10.04
N ALA A 469 4.12 9.81 9.59
CA ALA A 469 5.02 10.96 9.45
C ALA A 469 5.80 11.30 10.73
N LYS A 470 5.12 11.20 11.90
CA LYS A 470 5.69 11.53 13.21
C LYS A 470 6.16 10.29 14.00
N LEU A 471 5.90 9.06 13.54
CA LEU A 471 6.24 7.85 14.29
C LEU A 471 7.75 7.54 14.23
N PRO A 472 8.45 7.26 15.34
CA PRO A 472 9.91 7.11 15.35
C PRO A 472 10.48 6.10 14.34
N SER A 473 9.79 4.97 14.17
CA SER A 473 10.21 3.86 13.30
C SER A 473 9.86 4.05 11.82
N TYR A 474 9.10 5.09 11.47
CA TYR A 474 8.60 5.36 10.12
C TYR A 474 8.92 6.77 9.60
N ASN A 475 9.22 7.71 10.49
CA ASN A 475 9.48 9.10 10.15
C ASN A 475 10.74 9.22 9.25
N VAL A 476 10.56 9.89 8.11
CA VAL A 476 11.56 10.17 7.06
C VAL A 476 11.98 11.65 6.98
N GLY A 477 11.70 12.45 8.02
CA GLY A 477 12.09 13.86 8.08
C GLY A 477 11.10 14.81 7.40
N GLY A 478 9.85 14.37 7.24
CA GLY A 478 8.82 15.10 6.51
C GLY A 478 8.83 14.81 5.01
N THR A 479 7.64 14.75 4.42
CA THR A 479 7.39 14.52 3.00
C THR A 479 6.75 15.76 2.37
N ILE A 480 7.12 16.09 1.12
CA ILE A 480 6.42 17.12 0.36
C ILE A 480 5.31 16.44 -0.44
N HIS A 481 4.07 16.72 -0.09
CA HIS A 481 2.89 16.20 -0.78
C HIS A 481 2.38 17.24 -1.78
N ILE A 482 2.21 16.84 -3.02
CA ILE A 482 1.69 17.68 -4.10
C ILE A 482 0.39 17.07 -4.59
N VAL A 483 -0.69 17.83 -4.57
CA VAL A 483 -1.97 17.42 -5.14
C VAL A 483 -2.18 18.12 -6.48
N VAL A 484 -2.33 17.33 -7.55
CA VAL A 484 -2.73 17.84 -8.87
C VAL A 484 -4.25 17.92 -8.91
N ASN A 485 -4.78 18.96 -8.26
CA ASN A 485 -6.21 19.17 -8.06
C ASN A 485 -6.85 19.77 -9.31
N ASN A 486 -7.22 18.87 -10.22
CA ASN A 486 -7.89 19.23 -11.47
C ASN A 486 -9.43 19.29 -11.31
N GLN A 487 -9.91 19.20 -10.06
CA GLN A 487 -11.30 19.35 -9.66
C GLN A 487 -12.26 18.28 -10.23
N ILE A 488 -11.75 17.09 -10.58
CA ILE A 488 -12.58 16.00 -11.10
C ILE A 488 -11.92 14.61 -10.99
N GLY A 489 -12.58 13.69 -10.30
CA GLY A 489 -12.20 12.28 -10.23
C GLY A 489 -12.92 11.45 -11.28
N PHE A 490 -12.26 11.13 -12.39
CA PHE A 490 -12.89 10.50 -13.57
C PHE A 490 -14.07 11.36 -14.09
N THR A 491 -15.31 11.08 -13.68
CA THR A 491 -16.54 11.84 -13.98
C THR A 491 -17.14 12.53 -12.75
N THR A 492 -16.63 12.22 -11.56
CA THR A 492 -17.16 12.62 -10.25
C THR A 492 -16.69 14.01 -9.86
N TYR A 493 -17.63 14.88 -9.50
CA TYR A 493 -17.34 16.23 -9.04
C TYR A 493 -16.73 16.25 -7.63
N PRO A 494 -16.02 17.32 -7.24
CA PRO A 494 -15.43 17.46 -5.91
C PRO A 494 -16.43 17.28 -4.77
N VAL A 495 -17.66 17.79 -4.94
CA VAL A 495 -18.75 17.71 -3.94
C VAL A 495 -19.24 16.29 -3.70
N ASP A 496 -19.04 15.39 -4.66
CA ASP A 496 -19.42 13.98 -4.59
C ASP A 496 -18.23 13.08 -4.18
N ALA A 497 -17.00 13.61 -4.21
CA ALA A 497 -15.77 12.85 -4.00
C ALA A 497 -15.26 12.88 -2.55
N ARG A 498 -15.71 13.83 -1.73
CA ARG A 498 -15.22 14.02 -0.35
C ARG A 498 -16.21 14.76 0.53
N SER A 499 -16.01 14.66 1.85
CA SER A 499 -16.78 15.40 2.85
C SER A 499 -16.10 16.69 3.33
N GLY A 500 -14.77 16.78 3.23
CA GLY A 500 -14.02 18.01 3.53
C GLY A 500 -14.16 19.08 2.43
N LYS A 501 -13.92 20.34 2.78
CA LYS A 501 -13.93 21.44 1.79
C LYS A 501 -12.80 21.25 0.79
N TYR A 502 -11.60 20.96 1.27
CA TYR A 502 -10.42 20.71 0.46
C TYR A 502 -10.11 19.22 0.37
N CYS A 503 -9.55 18.78 -0.77
CA CYS A 503 -9.06 17.41 -0.90
C CYS A 503 -7.89 17.11 0.05
N THR A 504 -7.21 18.16 0.51
CA THR A 504 -6.07 18.12 1.43
C THR A 504 -6.45 18.10 2.91
N ASP A 505 -7.74 18.17 3.27
CA ASP A 505 -8.19 18.21 4.67
C ASP A 505 -7.72 17.00 5.49
N ILE A 506 -7.44 15.87 4.84
CA ILE A 506 -6.85 14.68 5.45
C ILE A 506 -5.52 14.97 6.17
N ALA A 507 -4.71 15.89 5.65
CA ALA A 507 -3.40 16.24 6.22
C ALA A 507 -3.49 17.01 7.55
N LYS A 508 -4.69 17.52 7.90
CA LYS A 508 -4.92 18.14 9.21
C LYS A 508 -4.81 17.14 10.35
N CYS A 509 -4.93 15.82 10.10
CA CYS A 509 -4.75 14.79 11.14
C CYS A 509 -3.34 14.79 11.74
N ILE A 510 -2.33 15.25 10.99
CA ILE A 510 -0.94 15.38 11.45
C ILE A 510 -0.50 16.84 11.63
N GLU A 511 -1.42 17.79 11.53
CA GLU A 511 -1.13 19.23 11.64
C GLU A 511 -0.12 19.72 10.59
N ALA A 512 -0.16 19.17 9.37
CA ALA A 512 0.69 19.66 8.29
C ALA A 512 0.18 21.03 7.78
N PRO A 513 1.07 21.99 7.45
CA PRO A 513 0.69 23.20 6.74
C PRO A 513 0.24 22.85 5.31
N ILE A 514 -0.84 23.49 4.88
CA ILE A 514 -1.44 23.30 3.56
C ILE A 514 -1.40 24.64 2.82
N ILE A 515 -0.91 24.62 1.59
CA ILE A 515 -0.79 25.79 0.74
C ILE A 515 -1.51 25.52 -0.57
N HIS A 516 -2.61 26.22 -0.81
CA HIS A 516 -3.37 26.15 -2.05
C HIS A 516 -2.87 27.22 -3.01
N VAL A 517 -2.66 26.86 -4.27
CA VAL A 517 -2.13 27.77 -5.27
C VAL A 517 -2.84 27.61 -6.60
N ASN A 518 -3.14 28.74 -7.25
CA ASN A 518 -3.74 28.79 -8.56
C ASN A 518 -2.76 28.29 -9.63
N ALA A 519 -3.15 27.26 -10.38
CA ALA A 519 -2.31 26.70 -11.44
C ALA A 519 -1.97 27.70 -12.57
N ASP A 520 -2.77 28.76 -12.76
CA ASP A 520 -2.55 29.81 -13.78
C ASP A 520 -1.54 30.89 -13.34
N ASP A 521 -0.97 30.79 -12.14
CA ASP A 521 0.07 31.72 -11.63
C ASP A 521 1.42 30.99 -11.44
N PRO A 522 2.24 30.87 -12.50
CA PRO A 522 3.51 30.15 -12.42
C PRO A 522 4.49 30.70 -11.38
N GLU A 523 4.51 32.02 -11.14
CA GLU A 523 5.40 32.62 -10.12
C GLU A 523 4.94 32.25 -8.71
N ALA A 524 3.63 32.27 -8.44
CA ALA A 524 3.08 31.83 -7.16
C ALA A 524 3.37 30.34 -6.90
N VAL A 525 3.20 29.48 -7.91
CA VAL A 525 3.52 28.05 -7.79
C VAL A 525 5.00 27.83 -7.47
N THR A 526 5.90 28.52 -8.18
CA THR A 526 7.34 28.49 -7.88
C THR A 526 7.62 28.85 -6.41
N TYR A 527 7.05 29.96 -5.90
CA TYR A 527 7.24 30.37 -4.52
C TYR A 527 6.71 29.36 -3.49
N VAL A 528 5.53 28.79 -3.74
CA VAL A 528 4.91 27.83 -2.82
C VAL A 528 5.75 26.56 -2.68
N PHE A 529 6.30 26.07 -3.78
CA PHE A 529 7.21 24.92 -3.78
C PHE A 529 8.50 25.18 -3.01
N GLU A 530 9.11 26.37 -3.17
CA GLU A 530 10.27 26.79 -2.39
C GLU A 530 9.95 26.90 -0.89
N LEU A 531 8.80 27.50 -0.55
CA LEU A 531 8.35 27.68 0.82
C LEU A 531 8.06 26.33 1.51
N ALA A 532 7.40 25.41 0.82
CA ALA A 532 7.10 24.07 1.34
C ALA A 532 8.38 23.30 1.68
N LEU A 533 9.41 23.36 0.82
CA LEU A 533 10.70 22.76 1.10
C LEU A 533 11.43 23.44 2.26
N ASP A 534 11.41 24.78 2.31
CA ASP A 534 12.01 25.54 3.41
C ASP A 534 11.40 25.15 4.78
N ILE A 535 10.07 24.99 4.85
CA ILE A 535 9.36 24.54 6.06
C ILE A 535 9.75 23.10 6.41
N ARG A 536 9.68 22.17 5.44
CA ARG A 536 10.04 20.77 5.64
C ARG A 536 11.45 20.63 6.18
N ASN A 537 12.44 21.25 5.53
CA ASN A 537 13.85 21.14 5.95
C ASN A 537 14.13 21.84 7.28
N LYS A 538 13.32 22.84 7.67
CA LYS A 538 13.49 23.53 8.95
C LYS A 538 12.95 22.73 10.13
N PHE A 539 11.82 22.06 9.95
CA PHE A 539 11.05 21.45 11.04
C PHE A 539 10.91 19.92 10.96
N ASN A 540 11.36 19.30 9.87
CA ASN A 540 11.24 17.86 9.60
C ASN A 540 9.77 17.38 9.68
N ILE A 541 8.86 18.13 9.07
CA ILE A 541 7.42 17.83 9.00
C ILE A 541 6.95 17.75 7.55
N ASP A 542 5.84 17.07 7.34
CA ASP A 542 5.16 17.05 6.04
C ASP A 542 4.63 18.43 5.67
N THR A 543 4.63 18.75 4.38
CA THR A 543 4.06 19.99 3.83
C THR A 543 3.20 19.65 2.62
N ILE A 544 2.04 20.30 2.49
CA ILE A 544 1.08 20.02 1.43
C ILE A 544 0.96 21.20 0.47
N ILE A 545 1.05 20.91 -0.82
CA ILE A 545 0.84 21.85 -1.92
C ILE A 545 -0.38 21.39 -2.71
N ASP A 546 -1.44 22.19 -2.73
CA ASP A 546 -2.65 21.95 -3.52
C ASP A 546 -2.62 22.83 -4.77
N ILE A 547 -2.23 22.25 -5.92
CA ILE A 547 -2.25 22.94 -7.21
C ILE A 547 -3.67 22.87 -7.76
N VAL A 548 -4.43 23.94 -7.56
CA VAL A 548 -5.81 24.03 -8.03
C VAL A 548 -5.79 24.45 -9.50
N GLY A 549 -6.04 23.47 -10.36
CA GLY A 549 -6.03 23.58 -11.83
C GLY A 549 -7.29 23.02 -12.46
N TYR A 550 -7.15 22.50 -13.67
CA TYR A 550 -8.25 21.85 -14.39
C TYR A 550 -7.76 20.70 -15.26
N ARG A 551 -8.69 19.97 -15.89
CA ARG A 551 -8.37 18.93 -16.87
C ARG A 551 -8.90 19.31 -18.24
N ARG A 552 -8.00 19.57 -19.20
CA ARG A 552 -8.39 20.01 -20.56
C ARG A 552 -9.23 18.97 -21.33
N PHE A 553 -8.90 17.69 -21.17
CA PHE A 553 -9.51 16.57 -21.90
C PHE A 553 -10.34 15.65 -20.96
N GLY A 554 -10.93 14.57 -21.48
CA GLY A 554 -11.53 13.52 -20.65
C GLY A 554 -10.55 12.89 -19.66
N HIS A 555 -10.99 11.90 -18.88
CA HIS A 555 -10.07 11.24 -17.92
C HIS A 555 -8.85 10.63 -18.62
N ASN A 556 -9.09 10.10 -19.81
CA ASN A 556 -8.08 9.90 -20.83
C ASN A 556 -8.49 10.67 -22.09
N GLU A 557 -7.59 10.84 -23.04
CA GLU A 557 -7.81 11.79 -24.14
C GLU A 557 -8.76 11.30 -25.24
N LEU A 558 -9.20 10.03 -25.13
CA LEU A 558 -10.23 9.44 -25.99
C LEU A 558 -11.62 9.46 -25.33
N ASP A 559 -11.70 9.86 -24.06
CA ASP A 559 -12.94 9.93 -23.31
C ASP A 559 -13.68 11.25 -23.57
N MET A 560 -15.02 11.21 -23.58
CA MET A 560 -15.88 12.36 -23.89
C MET A 560 -16.49 12.94 -22.60
N PRO A 561 -15.85 13.95 -21.97
CA PRO A 561 -16.24 14.41 -20.64
C PRO A 561 -17.57 15.16 -20.61
N LYS A 562 -18.04 15.68 -21.75
CA LYS A 562 -19.32 16.40 -21.83
C LYS A 562 -20.54 15.52 -21.58
N PHE A 563 -20.40 14.19 -21.57
CA PHE A 563 -21.49 13.30 -21.19
C PHE A 563 -21.92 13.46 -19.73
N THR A 564 -21.00 13.84 -18.84
CA THR A 564 -21.26 13.98 -17.40
C THR A 564 -21.02 15.40 -16.90
N ASN A 565 -20.07 16.14 -17.50
CA ASN A 565 -19.63 17.44 -17.00
C ASN A 565 -19.69 18.56 -18.07
N PRO A 566 -20.81 18.74 -18.79
CA PRO A 566 -20.87 19.61 -19.98
C PRO A 566 -20.51 21.07 -19.70
N LEU A 567 -21.08 21.66 -18.65
CA LEU A 567 -20.85 23.07 -18.30
C LEU A 567 -19.40 23.33 -17.88
N LEU A 568 -18.80 22.42 -17.11
CA LEU A 568 -17.39 22.50 -16.71
C LEU A 568 -16.50 22.54 -17.95
N TYR A 569 -16.73 21.65 -18.90
CA TYR A 569 -15.90 21.56 -20.11
C TYR A 569 -16.20 22.66 -21.13
N ASP A 570 -17.37 23.30 -21.10
CA ASP A 570 -17.63 24.54 -21.84
C ASP A 570 -16.80 25.70 -21.30
N ILE A 571 -16.65 25.79 -19.97
CA ILE A 571 -15.79 26.79 -19.31
C ILE A 571 -14.33 26.51 -19.66
N ILE A 572 -13.86 25.27 -19.45
CA ILE A 572 -12.47 24.87 -19.75
C ILE A 572 -12.11 25.11 -21.22
N ALA A 573 -13.03 24.85 -22.16
CA ALA A 573 -12.77 25.06 -23.58
C ALA A 573 -12.53 26.54 -23.95
N ARG A 574 -13.12 27.48 -23.21
CA ARG A 574 -12.94 28.94 -23.40
C ARG A 574 -11.76 29.49 -22.61
N HIS A 575 -11.29 28.75 -21.61
CA HIS A 575 -10.18 29.15 -20.76
C HIS A 575 -8.86 29.10 -21.54
N LYS A 576 -8.05 30.15 -21.39
CA LYS A 576 -6.73 30.24 -22.01
C LYS A 576 -5.76 29.28 -21.32
N SER A 577 -4.73 28.84 -22.04
CA SER A 577 -3.70 28.00 -21.42
C SER A 577 -2.88 28.81 -20.41
N VAL A 578 -2.30 28.14 -19.42
CA VAL A 578 -1.34 28.74 -18.47
C VAL A 578 -0.23 29.49 -19.21
N LEU A 579 0.26 28.89 -20.30
CA LEU A 579 1.32 29.47 -21.14
C LEU A 579 0.89 30.79 -21.78
N ASP A 580 -0.33 30.88 -22.30
CA ASP A 580 -0.87 32.11 -22.91
C ASP A 580 -1.08 33.21 -21.86
N ILE A 581 -1.54 32.84 -20.66
CA ILE A 581 -1.76 33.77 -19.55
C ILE A 581 -0.42 34.37 -19.09
N TYR A 582 0.58 33.53 -18.84
CA TYR A 582 1.85 33.99 -18.30
C TYR A 582 2.72 34.71 -19.34
N SER A 583 2.73 34.25 -20.60
CA SER A 583 3.42 34.97 -21.68
C SER A 583 2.86 36.37 -21.88
N LYS A 584 1.54 36.54 -21.86
CA LYS A 584 0.90 37.86 -21.92
C LYS A 584 1.37 38.76 -20.78
N LYS A 585 1.41 38.25 -19.55
CA LYS A 585 1.91 38.99 -18.38
C LYS A 585 3.35 39.47 -18.61
N LEU A 586 4.25 38.59 -19.05
CA LEU A 586 5.66 38.95 -19.25
C LEU A 586 5.88 39.93 -20.41
N ILE A 587 5.05 39.88 -21.46
CA ILE A 587 5.08 40.86 -22.55
C ILE A 587 4.60 42.23 -22.05
N ASP A 588 3.50 42.27 -21.29
CA ASP A 588 2.96 43.49 -20.70
C ASP A 588 3.97 44.12 -19.71
N GLU A 589 4.74 43.28 -18.99
CA GLU A 589 5.85 43.69 -18.11
C GLU A 589 7.16 44.03 -18.85
N LYS A 590 7.23 43.83 -20.18
CA LYS A 590 8.42 44.02 -21.03
C LYS A 590 9.62 43.16 -20.63
N VAL A 591 9.37 41.96 -20.09
CA VAL A 591 10.41 40.98 -19.74
C VAL A 591 10.83 40.18 -20.98
N ILE A 592 9.89 39.93 -21.89
CA ILE A 592 10.08 39.27 -23.19
C ILE A 592 9.27 40.01 -24.27
N THR A 593 9.62 39.82 -25.54
CA THR A 593 8.82 40.27 -26.68
C THR A 593 7.96 39.14 -27.27
N LEU A 594 6.96 39.50 -28.07
CA LEU A 594 6.12 38.50 -28.76
C LEU A 594 6.96 37.64 -29.74
N ASP A 595 7.88 38.26 -30.47
CA ASP A 595 8.72 37.57 -31.45
C ASP A 595 9.66 36.56 -30.77
N GLU A 596 10.32 36.96 -29.67
CA GLU A 596 11.15 36.07 -28.86
C GLU A 596 10.35 34.85 -28.35
N PHE A 597 9.11 35.08 -27.90
CA PHE A 597 8.25 34.02 -27.40
C PHE A 597 7.83 33.03 -28.49
N GLU A 598 7.40 33.52 -29.66
CA GLU A 598 7.02 32.67 -30.80
C GLU A 598 8.21 31.89 -31.38
N GLU A 599 9.38 32.51 -31.46
CA GLU A 599 10.62 31.84 -31.87
C GLU A 599 10.99 30.72 -30.91
N ASN A 600 10.89 30.96 -29.61
CA ASN A 600 11.18 29.95 -28.60
C ASN A 600 10.24 28.74 -28.68
N LYS A 601 8.92 28.96 -28.86
CA LYS A 601 7.96 27.86 -29.06
C LYS A 601 8.33 27.00 -30.26
N LYS A 602 8.68 27.64 -31.40
CA LYS A 602 9.14 26.93 -32.60
C LYS A 602 10.40 26.11 -32.33
N LYS A 603 11.37 26.67 -31.62
CA LYS A 603 12.61 25.99 -31.26
C LYS A 603 12.35 24.73 -30.42
N ILE A 604 11.51 24.82 -29.40
CA ILE A 604 11.13 23.67 -28.56
C ILE A 604 10.42 22.61 -29.41
N PHE A 605 9.43 23.01 -30.21
CA PHE A 605 8.70 22.08 -31.09
C PHE A 605 9.62 21.34 -32.07
N ASN A 606 10.49 22.07 -32.77
CA ASN A 606 11.44 21.49 -33.73
C ASN A 606 12.40 20.49 -33.05
N SER A 607 12.84 20.77 -31.82
CA SER A 607 13.67 19.83 -31.06
C SER A 607 12.96 18.50 -30.78
N TYR A 608 11.65 18.52 -30.53
CA TYR A 608 10.86 17.30 -30.34
C TYR A 608 10.62 16.56 -31.67
N GLU A 609 10.53 17.27 -32.79
CA GLU A 609 10.46 16.66 -34.13
C GLU A 609 11.73 15.90 -34.47
N GLU A 610 12.90 16.48 -34.22
CA GLU A 610 14.19 15.81 -34.42
C GLU A 610 14.31 14.52 -33.57
N VAL A 611 13.89 14.58 -32.30
CA VAL A 611 13.89 13.42 -31.40
C VAL A 611 12.88 12.37 -31.86
N TYR A 612 11.71 12.77 -32.35
CA TYR A 612 10.70 11.86 -32.88
C TYR A 612 11.22 11.06 -34.08
N GLU A 613 11.96 11.69 -35.00
CA GLU A 613 12.58 10.98 -36.12
C GLU A 613 13.63 9.97 -35.64
N LYS A 614 14.48 10.35 -34.67
CA LYS A 614 15.45 9.43 -34.04
C LYS A 614 14.77 8.25 -33.34
N SER A 615 13.64 8.48 -32.67
CA SER A 615 12.90 7.46 -31.90
C SER A 615 12.44 6.26 -32.74
N LYS A 616 12.27 6.44 -34.07
CA LYS A 616 11.86 5.36 -34.99
C LYS A 616 12.88 4.22 -35.05
N TYR A 617 14.16 4.58 -34.88
CA TYR A 617 15.31 3.67 -34.95
C TYR A 617 15.93 3.42 -33.58
N PHE A 618 15.33 3.97 -32.51
CA PHE A 618 15.79 3.73 -31.15
C PHE A 618 15.48 2.28 -30.76
N GLU A 619 16.53 1.56 -30.36
CA GLU A 619 16.41 0.23 -29.79
C GLU A 619 16.43 0.36 -28.26
N PRO A 620 15.31 -0.01 -27.58
CA PRO A 620 15.24 0.10 -26.14
C PRO A 620 16.37 -0.69 -25.48
N ILE A 621 17.17 0.00 -24.67
CA ILE A 621 18.10 -0.68 -23.77
C ILE A 621 17.22 -1.39 -22.72
N SER A 622 17.33 -2.72 -22.59
CA SER A 622 16.74 -3.43 -21.44
C SER A 622 17.19 -2.70 -20.17
N LYS A 623 16.27 -2.36 -19.24
CA LYS A 623 16.55 -1.77 -17.91
C LYS A 623 17.89 -2.33 -17.42
N GLY A 624 18.95 -1.51 -17.51
CA GLY A 624 20.31 -2.02 -17.80
C GLY A 624 21.39 -1.62 -16.81
N LYS A 625 21.02 -0.88 -15.76
CA LYS A 625 21.88 -0.74 -14.59
C LYS A 625 21.00 -0.87 -13.37
N ASP A 626 21.15 -2.01 -12.70
CA ASP A 626 20.72 -2.12 -11.32
C ASP A 626 21.43 -1.00 -10.54
N LEU A 627 20.74 -0.49 -9.52
CA LEU A 627 21.32 0.43 -8.55
C LEU A 627 22.70 -0.09 -8.09
N PRO A 628 23.72 0.77 -7.88
CA PRO A 628 25.07 0.32 -7.55
C PRO A 628 25.13 -0.70 -6.40
N GLN A 629 24.29 -0.52 -5.38
CA GLN A 629 24.18 -1.43 -4.24
C GLN A 629 23.60 -2.82 -4.58
N TRP A 630 22.97 -2.99 -5.74
CA TRP A 630 22.49 -4.27 -6.27
C TRP A 630 23.51 -4.96 -7.19
N GLY A 631 24.68 -4.36 -7.43
CA GLY A 631 25.66 -4.84 -8.41
C GLY A 631 26.24 -6.25 -8.16
N HIS A 632 26.17 -6.78 -6.93
CA HIS A 632 26.57 -8.16 -6.60
C HIS A 632 25.42 -9.18 -6.70
N MET A 633 24.19 -8.74 -6.97
CA MET A 633 23.06 -9.62 -7.23
C MET A 633 23.07 -10.13 -8.67
N VAL A 634 22.42 -11.27 -8.91
CA VAL A 634 22.25 -11.86 -10.22
C VAL A 634 20.79 -11.83 -10.64
N THR A 635 20.56 -11.72 -11.95
CA THR A 635 19.22 -11.82 -12.52
C THR A 635 18.69 -13.26 -12.43
N PRO A 636 17.36 -13.46 -12.54
CA PRO A 636 16.74 -14.79 -12.54
C PRO A 636 17.27 -15.77 -13.61
N GLN A 637 17.90 -15.25 -14.67
CA GLN A 637 18.45 -16.04 -15.76
C GLN A 637 19.83 -16.61 -15.43
N LYS A 638 20.55 -16.02 -14.47
CA LYS A 638 21.88 -16.46 -14.06
C LYS A 638 21.79 -17.29 -12.79
N PHE A 639 22.32 -18.51 -12.84
CA PHE A 639 22.26 -19.44 -11.72
C PHE A 639 23.03 -18.90 -10.50
N SER A 640 22.39 -18.95 -9.33
CA SER A 640 23.00 -18.70 -8.03
C SER A 640 23.07 -20.02 -7.25
N PRO A 641 24.27 -20.48 -6.84
CA PRO A 641 24.41 -21.73 -6.12
C PRO A 641 23.78 -21.67 -4.73
N SER A 642 23.13 -22.75 -4.32
CA SER A 642 22.65 -22.90 -2.94
C SER A 642 23.85 -22.92 -1.99
N ARG A 643 23.82 -22.09 -0.95
CA ARG A 643 24.80 -22.10 0.13
C ARG A 643 24.20 -22.82 1.35
N LYS A 644 25.04 -23.59 2.05
CA LYS A 644 24.68 -24.12 3.36
C LYS A 644 24.52 -22.96 4.33
N THR A 645 23.51 -23.05 5.20
CA THR A 645 23.13 -21.97 6.13
C THR A 645 23.47 -22.30 7.57
N GLY A 646 23.99 -23.49 7.85
CA GLY A 646 24.56 -23.84 9.15
C GLY A 646 25.71 -22.91 9.55
N VAL A 647 25.91 -22.79 10.87
CA VAL A 647 26.96 -21.96 11.47
C VAL A 647 27.91 -22.81 12.31
N GLU A 648 29.04 -22.25 12.71
CA GLU A 648 29.89 -22.93 13.69
C GLU A 648 29.19 -22.98 15.07
N LYS A 649 29.33 -24.10 15.77
CA LYS A 649 28.66 -24.32 17.07
C LYS A 649 29.03 -23.24 18.08
N ASP A 650 30.32 -22.93 18.18
CA ASP A 650 30.82 -21.94 19.14
C ASP A 650 30.33 -20.53 18.81
N VAL A 651 30.19 -20.18 17.52
CA VAL A 651 29.61 -18.89 17.10
C VAL A 651 28.17 -18.77 17.57
N LEU A 652 27.35 -19.81 17.40
CA LEU A 652 25.94 -19.81 17.81
C LEU A 652 25.79 -19.68 19.33
N ILE A 653 26.61 -20.41 20.10
CA ILE A 653 26.63 -20.33 21.57
C ILE A 653 27.08 -18.94 22.02
N ASN A 654 28.17 -18.41 21.45
CA ASN A 654 28.72 -17.11 21.84
C ASN A 654 27.77 -15.95 21.54
N LEU A 655 27.16 -15.93 20.35
CA LEU A 655 26.15 -14.92 20.00
C LEU A 655 24.90 -15.03 20.89
N GLY A 656 24.42 -16.25 21.13
CA GLY A 656 23.29 -16.50 22.04
C GLY A 656 23.56 -16.00 23.46
N LYS A 657 24.75 -16.27 24.01
CA LYS A 657 25.17 -15.73 25.32
C LYS A 657 25.16 -14.21 25.33
N GLN A 658 25.65 -13.55 24.27
CA GLN A 658 25.69 -12.08 24.20
C GLN A 658 24.30 -11.44 24.15
N ILE A 659 23.35 -12.01 23.40
CA ILE A 659 22.00 -11.42 23.26
C ILE A 659 21.07 -11.81 24.41
N PHE A 660 21.29 -12.95 25.07
CA PHE A 660 20.46 -13.40 26.21
C PHE A 660 21.04 -13.04 27.58
N THR A 661 22.23 -12.43 27.64
CA THR A 661 22.75 -11.86 28.89
C THR A 661 22.12 -10.49 29.14
N LEU A 662 21.44 -10.34 30.27
CA LEU A 662 20.88 -9.05 30.69
C LEU A 662 22.00 -8.07 31.05
N ARG A 663 21.79 -6.78 30.74
CA ARG A 663 22.76 -5.72 31.09
C ARG A 663 22.85 -5.54 32.61
N ASN A 664 24.01 -5.12 33.10
CA ASN A 664 24.19 -4.73 34.49
C ASN A 664 23.19 -3.64 34.88
N ASN A 665 22.63 -3.73 36.09
CA ASN A 665 21.64 -2.81 36.64
C ASN A 665 20.30 -2.71 35.87
N PHE A 666 20.01 -3.67 34.98
CA PHE A 666 18.70 -3.76 34.30
C PHE A 666 17.72 -4.62 35.11
N HIS A 667 16.55 -4.05 35.42
CA HIS A 667 15.50 -4.70 36.19
C HIS A 667 14.49 -5.38 35.26
N ALA A 668 14.86 -6.52 34.70
CA ALA A 668 13.94 -7.33 33.89
C ALA A 668 12.81 -7.94 34.74
N HIS A 669 11.64 -8.15 34.14
CA HIS A 669 10.58 -8.94 34.75
C HIS A 669 11.07 -10.38 35.06
N PRO A 670 10.74 -10.99 36.22
CA PRO A 670 11.28 -12.29 36.62
C PRO A 670 11.09 -13.43 35.59
N ILE A 671 9.95 -13.45 34.89
CA ILE A 671 9.68 -14.43 33.82
C ILE A 671 10.65 -14.28 32.65
N ILE A 672 11.01 -13.03 32.28
CA ILE A 672 11.99 -12.78 31.20
C ILE A 672 13.38 -13.23 31.65
N SER A 673 13.77 -12.91 32.88
CA SER A 673 15.05 -13.38 33.44
C SER A 673 15.16 -14.91 33.43
N LYS A 674 14.07 -15.61 33.76
CA LYS A 674 14.00 -17.08 33.70
C LYS A 674 14.08 -17.60 32.26
N LEU A 675 13.34 -16.99 31.34
CA LEU A 675 13.37 -17.34 29.91
C LEU A 675 14.78 -17.20 29.34
N PHE A 676 15.46 -16.08 29.58
CA PHE A 676 16.78 -15.80 29.02
C PHE A 676 17.85 -16.75 29.58
N LYS A 677 17.78 -17.09 30.88
CA LYS A 677 18.60 -18.15 31.47
C LYS A 677 18.36 -19.51 30.79
N SER A 678 17.10 -19.88 30.60
CA SER A 678 16.74 -21.13 29.90
C SER A 678 17.27 -21.16 28.47
N ARG A 679 17.24 -20.04 27.74
CA ARG A 679 17.80 -19.95 26.39
C ARG A 679 19.30 -20.19 26.37
N ILE A 680 20.05 -19.63 27.32
CA ILE A 680 21.48 -19.88 27.45
C ILE A 680 21.74 -21.37 27.73
N GLU A 681 21.01 -21.96 28.68
CA GLU A 681 21.13 -23.38 29.05
C GLU A 681 20.83 -24.31 27.86
N CYS A 682 19.79 -24.03 27.07
CA CYS A 682 19.48 -24.82 25.86
C CYS A 682 20.65 -24.80 24.85
N LEU A 683 21.35 -23.68 24.71
CA LEU A 683 22.50 -23.58 23.80
C LEU A 683 23.75 -24.29 24.33
N GLU A 684 23.98 -24.24 25.64
CA GLU A 684 25.11 -24.94 26.28
C GLU A 684 24.91 -26.46 26.28
N THR A 685 23.68 -26.93 26.54
CA THR A 685 23.33 -28.35 26.51
C THR A 685 23.11 -28.89 25.09
N GLY A 686 22.80 -28.02 24.14
CA GLY A 686 22.51 -28.36 22.75
C GLY A 686 21.12 -28.95 22.51
N GLN A 687 20.20 -28.83 23.47
CA GLN A 687 18.88 -29.46 23.46
C GLN A 687 17.77 -28.42 23.67
N ASN A 688 16.54 -28.78 23.29
CA ASN A 688 15.33 -27.99 23.55
C ASN A 688 15.35 -26.55 22.98
N ILE A 689 15.88 -26.37 21.77
CA ILE A 689 15.87 -25.08 21.09
C ILE A 689 14.46 -24.84 20.53
N ASP A 690 13.78 -23.79 21.00
CA ASP A 690 12.45 -23.39 20.54
C ASP A 690 12.48 -22.44 19.33
N PHE A 691 11.31 -22.18 18.74
CA PHE A 691 11.18 -21.28 17.58
C PHE A 691 11.65 -19.85 17.86
N GLY A 692 11.35 -19.29 19.04
CA GLY A 692 11.76 -17.93 19.40
C GLY A 692 13.28 -17.80 19.55
N THR A 693 13.94 -18.84 20.07
CA THR A 693 15.40 -18.91 20.19
C THR A 693 16.04 -19.06 18.82
N ALA A 694 15.52 -19.96 17.98
CA ALA A 694 16.00 -20.16 16.61
C ALA A 694 15.89 -18.89 15.75
N GLU A 695 14.75 -18.19 15.82
CA GLU A 695 14.53 -16.92 15.12
C GLU A 695 15.57 -15.85 15.53
N LEU A 696 15.73 -15.62 16.83
CA LEU A 696 16.67 -14.60 17.33
C LEU A 696 18.14 -14.94 16.99
N LEU A 697 18.50 -16.22 16.99
CA LEU A 697 19.82 -16.67 16.54
C LEU A 697 20.01 -16.50 15.04
N ALA A 698 18.97 -16.67 14.23
CA ALA A 698 19.04 -16.39 12.80
C ALA A 698 19.38 -14.91 12.55
N TYR A 699 18.70 -14.01 13.26
CA TYR A 699 18.99 -12.58 13.18
C TYR A 699 20.39 -12.24 13.69
N ALA A 700 20.79 -12.74 14.87
CA ALA A 700 22.12 -12.48 15.43
C ALA A 700 23.25 -12.96 14.52
N THR A 701 23.10 -14.16 13.93
CA THR A 701 24.10 -14.70 13.00
C THR A 701 24.14 -13.93 11.69
N LEU A 702 23.00 -13.50 11.14
CA LEU A 702 22.98 -12.62 9.96
C LEU A 702 23.64 -11.28 10.22
N LEU A 703 23.42 -10.68 11.38
CA LEU A 703 24.10 -9.45 11.77
C LEU A 703 25.62 -9.64 11.86
N SER A 704 26.05 -10.76 12.45
CA SER A 704 27.48 -11.13 12.51
C SER A 704 28.08 -11.40 11.12
N ASP A 705 27.28 -11.89 10.18
CA ASP A 705 27.67 -12.11 8.77
C ASP A 705 27.75 -10.80 7.97
N GLY A 706 27.37 -9.66 8.56
CA GLY A 706 27.41 -8.33 7.95
C GLY A 706 26.09 -7.87 7.32
N PHE A 707 24.99 -8.59 7.51
CA PHE A 707 23.68 -8.18 7.01
C PHE A 707 22.94 -7.27 7.99
N HIS A 708 22.22 -6.29 7.45
CA HIS A 708 21.25 -5.52 8.23
C HIS A 708 19.94 -6.31 8.36
N ALA A 709 19.19 -6.12 9.45
CA ALA A 709 17.83 -6.62 9.53
C ALA A 709 16.87 -5.60 10.14
N ARG A 710 15.66 -5.58 9.61
CA ARG A 710 14.55 -4.76 10.08
C ARG A 710 13.32 -5.64 10.24
N ILE A 711 12.78 -5.68 11.45
CA ILE A 711 11.58 -6.42 11.80
C ILE A 711 10.52 -5.41 12.23
N SER A 712 9.34 -5.49 11.62
CA SER A 712 8.27 -4.52 11.80
C SER A 712 6.91 -5.21 11.81
N GLY A 713 5.98 -4.70 12.60
CA GLY A 713 4.65 -5.25 12.76
C GLY A 713 4.10 -4.96 14.15
N GLN A 714 2.82 -5.29 14.37
CA GLN A 714 2.14 -5.01 15.63
C GLN A 714 2.74 -5.89 16.74
N ASP A 715 3.20 -5.25 17.83
CA ASP A 715 3.78 -5.92 19.01
C ASP A 715 5.02 -6.80 18.76
N THR A 716 5.70 -6.67 17.61
CA THR A 716 6.83 -7.53 17.23
C THR A 716 8.00 -7.52 18.20
N GLN A 717 8.21 -6.43 18.94
CA GLN A 717 9.26 -6.30 19.95
C GLN A 717 9.17 -7.39 21.03
N ARG A 718 7.95 -7.64 21.52
CA ARG A 718 7.63 -8.73 22.46
C ARG A 718 7.33 -10.03 21.71
N GLY A 719 6.70 -9.89 20.54
CA GLY A 719 5.94 -10.92 19.84
C GLY A 719 4.53 -11.05 20.42
N THR A 720 3.51 -11.18 19.56
CA THR A 720 2.10 -11.36 19.95
C THR A 720 1.96 -12.42 21.04
N PHE A 721 2.59 -13.57 20.85
CA PHE A 721 2.54 -14.73 21.75
C PHE A 721 3.57 -14.71 22.89
N SER A 722 4.20 -13.55 23.15
CA SER A 722 5.24 -13.36 24.17
C SER A 722 6.40 -14.35 24.04
N HIS A 723 6.82 -14.63 22.81
CA HIS A 723 7.87 -15.60 22.51
C HIS A 723 9.20 -14.93 22.14
N ARG A 724 9.21 -13.67 21.66
CA ARG A 724 10.41 -13.05 21.09
C ARG A 724 11.23 -12.31 22.13
N HIS A 725 10.66 -11.25 22.73
CA HIS A 725 11.35 -10.37 23.67
C HIS A 725 12.68 -9.79 23.15
N ALA A 726 12.68 -9.31 21.90
CA ALA A 726 13.83 -8.66 21.28
C ALA A 726 14.11 -7.26 21.84
N VAL A 727 13.08 -6.57 22.36
CA VAL A 727 13.24 -5.33 23.12
C VAL A 727 12.75 -5.56 24.55
N LEU A 728 13.58 -5.19 25.52
CA LEU A 728 13.29 -5.34 26.93
C LEU A 728 13.01 -3.99 27.58
N HIS A 729 12.06 -3.95 28.51
CA HIS A 729 11.66 -2.76 29.26
C HIS A 729 12.05 -2.91 30.74
N ASP A 730 12.82 -1.94 31.25
CA ASP A 730 13.23 -1.90 32.65
C ASP A 730 12.02 -1.60 33.54
N GLN A 731 11.77 -2.43 34.54
CA GLN A 731 10.59 -2.34 35.41
C GLN A 731 10.63 -1.17 36.40
N LYS A 732 11.74 -0.43 36.51
CA LYS A 732 11.89 0.71 37.43
C LYS A 732 12.11 2.05 36.73
N THR A 733 12.81 2.06 35.59
CA THR A 733 13.28 3.29 34.93
C THR A 733 12.56 3.63 33.64
N TYR A 734 11.68 2.75 33.14
CA TYR A 734 11.02 2.87 31.83
C TYR A 734 11.95 2.92 30.62
N THR A 735 13.26 2.74 30.83
CA THR A 735 14.22 2.60 29.75
C THR A 735 14.02 1.26 29.04
N HIS A 736 14.32 1.22 27.75
CA HIS A 736 14.26 -0.01 26.98
C HIS A 736 15.54 -0.20 26.18
N TYR A 737 15.85 -1.44 25.83
CA TYR A 737 16.94 -1.72 24.91
C TYR A 737 16.64 -2.92 24.03
N ASN A 738 17.15 -2.86 22.80
CA ASN A 738 17.16 -3.98 21.87
C ASN A 738 18.30 -4.93 22.21
N ILE A 739 18.02 -6.22 22.41
CA ILE A 739 19.01 -7.22 22.82
C ILE A 739 20.18 -7.35 21.84
N PHE A 740 19.96 -7.09 20.55
CA PHE A 740 21.00 -7.16 19.52
C PHE A 740 22.04 -6.05 19.63
N SER A 741 21.77 -4.99 20.39
CA SER A 741 22.73 -3.89 20.62
C SER A 741 23.97 -4.29 21.42
N SER A 742 23.98 -5.50 22.01
CA SER A 742 25.17 -6.09 22.60
C SER A 742 26.19 -6.52 21.54
N LEU A 743 25.71 -6.86 20.33
CA LEU A 743 26.54 -7.19 19.18
C LEU A 743 27.12 -5.90 18.59
N LYS A 744 28.44 -5.78 18.57
CA LYS A 744 29.14 -4.59 18.04
C LYS A 744 29.52 -4.82 16.58
N THR A 745 28.62 -4.48 15.68
CA THR A 745 28.75 -4.64 14.22
C THR A 745 28.58 -3.30 13.50
N PRO A 746 29.01 -3.17 12.23
CA PRO A 746 28.78 -1.96 11.42
C PRO A 746 27.29 -1.66 11.18
N HIS A 747 26.46 -2.71 11.12
CA HIS A 747 25.01 -2.62 11.01
C HIS A 747 24.32 -2.88 12.34
N THR A 748 23.02 -2.64 12.38
CA THR A 748 22.15 -2.87 13.54
C THR A 748 20.93 -3.67 13.14
N ILE A 749 20.27 -4.32 14.10
CA ILE A 749 18.93 -4.88 13.90
C ILE A 749 17.90 -3.91 14.46
N GLU A 750 16.93 -3.50 13.65
CA GLU A 750 15.77 -2.75 14.11
C GLU A 750 14.59 -3.69 14.38
N VAL A 751 13.95 -3.58 15.54
CA VAL A 751 12.70 -4.30 15.86
C VAL A 751 11.67 -3.28 16.32
N ASN A 752 10.64 -3.10 15.50
CA ASN A 752 9.73 -1.96 15.55
C ASN A 752 8.29 -2.42 15.74
N ASN A 753 7.65 -1.96 16.82
CA ASN A 753 6.21 -2.03 16.89
C ASN A 753 5.62 -1.06 15.86
N SER A 754 4.83 -1.58 14.93
CA SER A 754 4.09 -0.76 13.98
C SER A 754 2.91 -0.05 14.64
N LEU A 755 2.37 0.96 13.96
CA LEU A 755 0.98 1.36 14.20
C LEU A 755 0.02 0.23 13.80
N LEU A 756 -1.26 0.38 14.16
CA LEU A 756 -2.31 -0.58 13.84
C LEU A 756 -2.78 -0.41 12.37
N SER A 757 -1.87 -0.74 11.45
CA SER A 757 -2.05 -0.70 10.00
C SER A 757 -1.35 -1.91 9.39
N GLU A 758 -2.02 -2.59 8.45
CA GLU A 758 -1.42 -3.61 7.60
C GLU A 758 -1.08 -3.03 6.23
N TYR A 759 -1.96 -2.22 5.65
CA TYR A 759 -1.86 -1.79 4.26
C TYR A 759 -0.64 -0.88 4.04
N ALA A 760 -0.55 0.24 4.76
CA ALA A 760 0.61 1.12 4.65
C ALA A 760 1.87 0.49 5.25
N CYS A 761 1.78 -0.24 6.36
CA CYS A 761 2.96 -0.88 6.98
C CYS A 761 3.65 -1.88 6.06
N LEU A 762 2.88 -2.77 5.41
CA LEU A 762 3.49 -3.70 4.46
C LEU A 762 4.06 -2.96 3.24
N GLY A 763 3.38 -1.92 2.74
CA GLY A 763 3.92 -1.06 1.69
C GLY A 763 5.27 -0.44 2.07
N TYR A 764 5.40 0.07 3.29
CA TYR A 764 6.64 0.62 3.81
C TYR A 764 7.77 -0.41 3.84
N GLU A 765 7.51 -1.61 4.35
CA GLU A 765 8.55 -2.65 4.40
C GLU A 765 8.92 -3.18 3.00
N ILE A 766 7.99 -3.19 2.03
CA ILE A 766 8.32 -3.45 0.61
C ILE A 766 9.30 -2.41 0.09
N GLY A 767 9.03 -1.12 0.32
CA GLY A 767 9.91 -0.02 -0.06
C GLY A 767 11.32 -0.16 0.51
N TYR A 768 11.42 -0.49 1.80
CA TYR A 768 12.70 -0.73 2.46
C TYR A 768 13.45 -1.89 1.79
N SER A 769 12.74 -2.95 1.40
CA SER A 769 13.33 -4.13 0.75
C SER A 769 13.82 -3.90 -0.69
N TYR A 770 13.30 -2.87 -1.38
CA TYR A 770 13.74 -2.49 -2.73
C TYR A 770 15.04 -1.68 -2.73
N GLU A 771 15.36 -1.00 -1.63
CA GLU A 771 16.50 -0.08 -1.59
C GLU A 771 17.84 -0.82 -1.56
N HIS A 772 17.99 -1.84 -0.71
CA HIS A 772 19.28 -2.49 -0.49
C HIS A 772 19.15 -4.02 -0.39
N PRO A 773 19.91 -4.82 -1.18
CA PRO A 773 19.77 -6.27 -1.17
C PRO A 773 20.31 -6.90 0.12
N ASP A 774 21.25 -6.27 0.83
CA ASP A 774 21.83 -6.81 2.07
C ASP A 774 21.02 -6.48 3.35
N ALA A 775 19.74 -6.12 3.20
CA ALA A 775 18.78 -5.98 4.30
C ALA A 775 17.80 -7.16 4.34
N LEU A 776 17.75 -7.88 5.47
CA LEU A 776 16.63 -8.77 5.77
C LEU A 776 15.46 -7.94 6.30
N VAL A 777 14.44 -7.74 5.48
CA VAL A 777 13.25 -6.99 5.86
C VAL A 777 12.11 -7.96 6.19
N VAL A 778 11.57 -7.86 7.40
CA VAL A 778 10.54 -8.75 7.93
C VAL A 778 9.32 -7.94 8.35
N TRP A 779 8.17 -8.29 7.78
CA TRP A 779 6.86 -7.83 8.25
C TRP A 779 6.12 -9.00 8.94
N GLU A 780 5.65 -8.78 10.16
CA GLU A 780 4.88 -9.77 10.91
C GLU A 780 3.44 -9.28 11.14
N ALA A 781 2.47 -10.08 10.70
CA ALA A 781 1.07 -9.89 11.04
C ALA A 781 0.83 -10.34 12.49
N GLN A 782 -0.08 -9.67 13.22
CA GLN A 782 -0.40 -10.08 14.60
C GLN A 782 -0.97 -11.51 14.63
N PHE A 783 -1.90 -11.78 13.71
CA PHE A 783 -2.34 -13.10 13.25
C PHE A 783 -2.32 -13.09 11.73
N GLY A 784 -2.04 -14.23 11.09
CA GLY A 784 -1.95 -14.33 9.64
C GLY A 784 -3.24 -13.94 8.93
N ASP A 785 -4.39 -14.08 9.61
CA ASP A 785 -5.72 -13.72 9.12
C ASP A 785 -5.81 -12.25 8.68
N PHE A 786 -5.07 -11.34 9.33
CA PHE A 786 -5.13 -9.89 9.09
C PHE A 786 -4.32 -9.42 7.89
N ALA A 787 -3.49 -10.28 7.28
CA ALA A 787 -2.72 -9.91 6.09
C ALA A 787 -3.60 -9.52 4.89
N ASN A 788 -4.89 -9.90 4.90
CA ASN A 788 -5.87 -9.49 3.91
C ASN A 788 -6.12 -7.98 3.87
N GLY A 789 -5.86 -7.23 4.95
CA GLY A 789 -5.89 -5.77 4.96
C GLY A 789 -4.88 -5.15 3.98
N ALA A 790 -3.79 -5.87 3.68
CA ALA A 790 -2.75 -5.45 2.75
C ALA A 790 -2.77 -6.19 1.40
N GLN A 791 -3.92 -6.73 0.99
CA GLN A 791 -4.03 -7.58 -0.21
C GLN A 791 -3.50 -6.90 -1.49
N VAL A 792 -3.74 -5.59 -1.65
CA VAL A 792 -3.23 -4.85 -2.82
C VAL A 792 -1.70 -4.86 -2.87
N MET A 793 -1.02 -4.80 -1.72
CA MET A 793 0.45 -4.91 -1.64
C MET A 793 0.94 -6.31 -2.02
N ILE A 794 0.24 -7.34 -1.54
CA ILE A 794 0.55 -8.74 -1.85
C ILE A 794 0.41 -8.98 -3.36
N ASP A 795 -0.72 -8.61 -3.95
CA ASP A 795 -1.04 -8.91 -5.35
C ASP A 795 -0.15 -8.12 -6.32
N ASN A 796 0.01 -6.81 -6.07
CA ASN A 796 0.59 -5.91 -7.07
C ASN A 796 2.09 -5.64 -6.88
N TYR A 797 2.68 -6.00 -5.75
CA TYR A 797 4.09 -5.70 -5.48
C TYR A 797 4.86 -6.95 -5.08
N ILE A 798 4.36 -7.73 -4.13
CA ILE A 798 5.04 -8.95 -3.66
C ILE A 798 4.97 -10.06 -4.73
N ALA A 799 3.77 -10.41 -5.18
CA ALA A 799 3.58 -11.52 -6.13
C ALA A 799 3.98 -11.18 -7.57
N SER A 800 4.04 -9.90 -7.94
CA SER A 800 4.18 -9.47 -9.34
C SER A 800 5.20 -8.36 -9.60
N GLY A 801 5.86 -7.79 -8.58
CA GLY A 801 6.79 -6.67 -8.75
C GLY A 801 8.01 -7.01 -9.60
N GLU A 802 8.56 -8.22 -9.44
CA GLU A 802 9.70 -8.66 -10.23
C GLU A 802 9.32 -8.92 -11.69
N THR A 803 8.17 -9.53 -11.95
CA THR A 803 7.74 -9.88 -13.31
C THR A 803 7.29 -8.66 -14.12
N LYS A 804 6.73 -7.64 -13.45
CA LYS A 804 6.30 -6.38 -14.06
C LYS A 804 7.46 -5.39 -14.23
N TRP A 805 8.31 -5.25 -13.21
CA TRP A 805 9.24 -4.14 -13.11
C TRP A 805 10.71 -4.54 -12.95
N LYS A 806 11.02 -5.85 -12.93
CA LYS A 806 12.34 -6.42 -12.61
C LYS A 806 12.86 -6.05 -11.22
N LYS A 807 11.96 -5.68 -10.30
CA LYS A 807 12.30 -5.35 -8.90
C LYS A 807 12.33 -6.62 -8.05
N GLN A 808 13.53 -7.09 -7.74
CA GLN A 808 13.72 -8.15 -6.74
C GLN A 808 13.41 -7.59 -5.34
N SER A 809 12.88 -8.44 -4.44
CA SER A 809 12.65 -8.10 -3.03
C SER A 809 12.96 -9.30 -2.15
N GLY A 810 13.62 -9.04 -1.02
CA GLY A 810 13.94 -10.05 -0.01
C GLY A 810 12.92 -10.14 1.12
N ILE A 811 11.77 -9.46 1.00
CA ILE A 811 10.80 -9.30 2.09
C ILE A 811 10.33 -10.66 2.62
N VAL A 812 10.26 -10.76 3.95
CA VAL A 812 9.74 -11.93 4.66
C VAL A 812 8.42 -11.54 5.32
N MET A 813 7.37 -12.30 5.06
CA MET A 813 6.08 -12.16 5.74
C MET A 813 5.93 -13.28 6.77
N LEU A 814 5.85 -12.93 8.05
CA LEU A 814 5.55 -13.88 9.13
C LEU A 814 4.05 -13.84 9.42
N LEU A 815 3.36 -14.95 9.17
CA LEU A 815 1.90 -15.05 9.23
C LEU A 815 1.48 -16.13 10.23
N PRO A 816 1.17 -15.76 11.49
CA PRO A 816 0.78 -16.74 12.50
C PRO A 816 -0.47 -17.50 12.12
N HIS A 817 -0.39 -18.84 12.17
CA HIS A 817 -1.41 -19.74 11.66
C HIS A 817 -1.55 -20.96 12.57
N GLY A 818 -2.75 -21.53 12.59
CA GLY A 818 -3.04 -22.74 13.36
C GLY A 818 -4.52 -22.84 13.71
N TYR A 819 -5.16 -23.98 13.44
CA TYR A 819 -6.55 -24.20 13.83
C TYR A 819 -6.58 -24.68 15.29
N ASP A 820 -6.59 -23.73 16.22
CA ASP A 820 -6.47 -24.00 17.68
C ASP A 820 -7.79 -23.78 18.44
N GLY A 821 -8.93 -23.74 17.74
CA GLY A 821 -10.24 -23.50 18.35
C GLY A 821 -10.53 -22.06 18.77
N GLN A 822 -9.83 -21.07 18.17
CA GLN A 822 -9.95 -19.63 18.49
C GLN A 822 -10.89 -18.85 17.54
N GLY A 823 -11.65 -19.55 16.70
CA GLY A 823 -12.59 -18.94 15.75
C GLY A 823 -11.94 -18.41 14.45
N PRO A 824 -12.79 -17.88 13.55
CA PRO A 824 -12.44 -17.68 12.13
C PRO A 824 -11.42 -16.57 11.84
N GLU A 825 -11.18 -15.62 12.75
CA GLU A 825 -10.20 -14.53 12.57
C GLU A 825 -8.86 -14.77 13.28
N HIS A 826 -8.66 -15.96 13.86
CA HIS A 826 -7.42 -16.31 14.59
C HIS A 826 -6.91 -17.70 14.22
N SER A 827 -7.22 -18.19 13.02
CA SER A 827 -6.94 -19.57 12.60
C SER A 827 -6.14 -19.63 11.30
N SER A 828 -6.50 -18.83 10.30
CA SER A 828 -6.06 -19.04 8.92
C SER A 828 -5.33 -17.83 8.35
N ALA A 829 -4.05 -18.02 8.03
CA ALA A 829 -3.29 -17.10 7.19
C ALA A 829 -3.73 -17.13 5.71
N ARG A 830 -4.76 -17.92 5.37
CA ARG A 830 -5.26 -18.10 4.00
C ARG A 830 -4.15 -18.51 3.03
N ILE A 831 -3.37 -19.51 3.44
CA ILE A 831 -2.23 -20.02 2.68
C ILE A 831 -2.60 -20.39 1.23
N GLU A 832 -3.83 -20.84 1.00
CA GLU A 832 -4.39 -21.14 -0.32
C GLU A 832 -4.30 -19.95 -1.29
N ARG A 833 -4.43 -18.72 -0.78
CA ARG A 833 -4.40 -17.51 -1.60
C ARG A 833 -2.98 -17.17 -2.03
N PHE A 834 -2.00 -17.30 -1.14
CA PHE A 834 -0.59 -17.13 -1.50
C PHE A 834 -0.15 -18.21 -2.50
N LEU A 835 -0.59 -19.45 -2.31
CA LEU A 835 -0.31 -20.55 -3.23
C LEU A 835 -0.94 -20.34 -4.61
N GLN A 836 -2.17 -19.81 -4.68
CA GLN A 836 -2.82 -19.45 -5.95
C GLN A 836 -2.06 -18.36 -6.71
N LEU A 837 -1.42 -17.44 -6.01
CA LEU A 837 -0.61 -16.37 -6.60
C LEU A 837 0.78 -16.83 -7.03
N CYS A 838 1.22 -18.05 -6.68
CA CYS A 838 2.52 -18.58 -7.09
C CYS A 838 2.51 -19.00 -8.57
N ASP A 839 3.60 -18.74 -9.29
CA ASP A 839 3.76 -19.11 -10.70
C ASP A 839 4.43 -20.49 -10.92
N ASP A 840 4.32 -21.37 -9.91
CA ASP A 840 4.79 -22.76 -9.99
C ASP A 840 3.87 -23.60 -10.88
N ARG A 841 4.43 -24.46 -11.74
CA ARG A 841 3.67 -25.32 -12.63
C ARG A 841 3.26 -26.62 -11.94
N GLU A 842 1.98 -26.96 -12.03
CA GLU A 842 1.45 -28.21 -11.44
C GLU A 842 1.75 -29.47 -12.27
N ASP A 843 2.08 -29.33 -13.55
CA ASP A 843 2.23 -30.42 -14.52
C ASP A 843 3.69 -30.82 -14.82
N ILE A 844 4.68 -30.12 -14.26
CA ILE A 844 6.11 -30.44 -14.42
C ILE A 844 6.71 -30.86 -13.08
N ALA A 845 7.00 -32.15 -12.93
CA ALA A 845 7.67 -32.69 -11.75
C ALA A 845 9.21 -32.72 -11.84
N THR A 846 9.77 -32.68 -13.05
CA THR A 846 11.21 -32.62 -13.30
C THR A 846 11.48 -31.57 -14.36
N TYR A 847 12.28 -30.56 -14.04
CA TYR A 847 12.77 -29.65 -15.05
C TYR A 847 14.09 -30.17 -15.64
N SER A 848 14.62 -29.49 -16.67
CA SER A 848 16.00 -29.74 -17.07
C SER A 848 16.95 -29.50 -15.89
N ILE A 849 18.13 -30.14 -15.88
CA ILE A 849 19.12 -30.03 -14.80
C ILE A 849 19.42 -28.56 -14.42
N ASP A 850 19.42 -27.65 -15.41
CA ASP A 850 19.68 -26.23 -15.18
C ASP A 850 18.47 -25.49 -14.58
N LYS A 851 17.24 -25.84 -14.99
CA LYS A 851 16.01 -25.26 -14.42
C LYS A 851 15.72 -25.74 -13.01
N ASP A 852 15.99 -27.01 -12.70
CA ASP A 852 15.86 -27.55 -11.33
C ASP A 852 16.77 -26.80 -10.35
N LYS A 853 17.97 -26.42 -10.81
CA LYS A 853 18.92 -25.61 -10.05
C LYS A 853 18.45 -24.17 -9.84
N GLN A 854 17.74 -23.61 -10.82
CA GLN A 854 17.25 -22.23 -10.82
C GLN A 854 15.81 -22.09 -10.31
N ILE A 855 15.17 -23.16 -9.82
CA ILE A 855 13.73 -23.17 -9.58
C ILE A 855 13.28 -21.97 -8.74
N ILE A 856 13.87 -21.73 -7.57
CA ILE A 856 13.49 -20.59 -6.72
C ILE A 856 13.81 -19.24 -7.37
N GLN A 857 14.85 -19.14 -8.19
CA GLN A 857 15.18 -17.91 -8.93
C GLN A 857 14.13 -17.60 -10.01
N GLN A 858 13.49 -18.62 -10.56
CA GLN A 858 12.46 -18.52 -11.60
C GLN A 858 11.06 -18.80 -11.06
N HIS A 859 10.80 -18.37 -9.83
CA HIS A 859 9.46 -18.28 -9.25
C HIS A 859 9.27 -16.93 -8.59
N ASN A 860 8.04 -16.45 -8.53
CA ASN A 860 7.72 -15.13 -7.99
C ASN A 860 7.87 -15.06 -6.46
N MET A 861 7.52 -16.10 -5.73
CA MET A 861 7.63 -16.15 -4.27
C MET A 861 7.82 -17.56 -3.72
N GLN A 862 8.23 -17.61 -2.45
CA GLN A 862 8.39 -18.84 -1.69
C GLN A 862 7.30 -18.93 -0.62
N VAL A 863 6.67 -20.08 -0.44
CA VAL A 863 5.68 -20.31 0.63
C VAL A 863 6.12 -21.51 1.47
N ILE A 864 6.37 -21.27 2.76
CA ILE A 864 6.85 -22.29 3.71
C ILE A 864 5.96 -22.35 4.96
N ASN A 865 5.83 -23.53 5.56
CA ASN A 865 5.10 -23.77 6.81
C ASN A 865 5.92 -24.73 7.69
N CYS A 866 6.82 -24.13 8.49
CA CYS A 866 7.88 -24.87 9.15
C CYS A 866 7.39 -25.62 10.40
N THR A 867 7.77 -26.89 10.57
CA THR A 867 7.46 -27.67 11.79
C THR A 867 8.63 -27.79 12.76
N LYS A 868 9.85 -27.44 12.33
CA LYS A 868 11.07 -27.45 13.15
C LYS A 868 11.69 -26.04 13.27
N PRO A 869 12.16 -25.62 14.46
CA PRO A 869 12.89 -24.37 14.68
C PRO A 869 14.11 -24.20 13.77
N SER A 870 14.89 -25.26 13.51
CA SER A 870 16.04 -25.20 12.59
C SER A 870 15.66 -24.81 11.17
N ASN A 871 14.50 -25.26 10.68
CA ASN A 871 14.02 -24.91 9.35
C ASN A 871 13.69 -23.42 9.24
N LEU A 872 13.08 -22.81 10.28
CA LEU A 872 12.88 -21.35 10.30
C LEU A 872 14.22 -20.60 10.29
N PHE A 873 15.18 -21.03 11.13
CA PHE A 873 16.53 -20.45 11.17
C PHE A 873 17.21 -20.48 9.80
N HIS A 874 17.21 -21.63 9.15
CA HIS A 874 17.81 -21.80 7.83
C HIS A 874 17.06 -21.02 6.75
N ALA A 875 15.74 -20.96 6.79
CA ALA A 875 14.95 -20.21 5.81
C ALA A 875 15.26 -18.70 5.86
N LEU A 876 15.37 -18.13 7.06
CA LEU A 876 15.73 -16.72 7.25
C LEU A 876 17.17 -16.45 6.75
N ARG A 877 18.13 -17.31 7.11
CA ARG A 877 19.52 -17.17 6.64
C ARG A 877 19.65 -17.32 5.12
N ARG A 878 18.86 -18.24 4.55
CA ARG A 878 18.81 -18.52 3.12
C ARG A 878 18.37 -17.31 2.30
N GLN A 879 17.55 -16.40 2.84
CA GLN A 879 17.18 -15.16 2.15
C GLN A 879 18.39 -14.29 1.82
N MET A 880 19.37 -14.22 2.72
CA MET A 880 20.53 -13.34 2.60
C MET A 880 21.73 -14.02 1.95
N HIS A 881 21.91 -15.31 2.20
CA HIS A 881 23.05 -16.09 1.68
C HIS A 881 22.92 -16.53 0.21
N ARG A 882 21.97 -15.95 -0.52
CA ARG A 882 21.80 -16.11 -1.98
C ARG A 882 22.26 -14.85 -2.71
N SER A 883 22.64 -14.99 -3.97
CA SER A 883 22.98 -13.83 -4.83
C SER A 883 21.76 -13.26 -5.55
N PHE A 884 20.56 -13.45 -5.01
CA PHE A 884 19.31 -12.91 -5.53
C PHE A 884 18.32 -12.76 -4.37
N ARG A 885 17.22 -12.04 -4.58
CA ARG A 885 16.18 -11.82 -3.58
C ARG A 885 14.81 -12.24 -4.12
N LYS A 886 14.06 -12.97 -3.29
CA LYS A 886 12.67 -13.37 -3.53
C LYS A 886 11.85 -13.19 -2.26
N PRO A 887 10.58 -12.77 -2.37
CA PRO A 887 9.68 -12.79 -1.24
C PRO A 887 9.60 -14.17 -0.59
N LEU A 888 9.45 -14.19 0.73
CA LEU A 888 9.30 -15.38 1.53
C LEU A 888 8.07 -15.25 2.43
N ILE A 889 7.03 -16.03 2.13
CA ILE A 889 5.83 -16.17 2.94
C ILE A 889 6.06 -17.31 3.92
N VAL A 890 6.09 -16.99 5.21
CA VAL A 890 6.29 -17.95 6.30
C VAL A 890 5.01 -18.06 7.10
N ILE A 891 4.40 -19.23 7.04
CA ILE A 891 3.28 -19.59 7.89
C ILE A 891 3.87 -19.97 9.25
N THR A 892 3.80 -19.03 10.20
CA THR A 892 4.45 -19.15 11.49
C THR A 892 3.56 -19.84 12.51
N PRO A 893 4.13 -20.61 13.46
CA PRO A 893 3.33 -21.33 14.42
C PRO A 893 2.73 -20.43 15.51
N LYS A 894 1.61 -20.90 16.08
CA LYS A 894 1.09 -20.43 17.37
C LYS A 894 1.35 -21.45 18.48
N LYS A 895 0.71 -22.63 18.39
CA LYS A 895 0.84 -23.73 19.37
C LYS A 895 2.28 -24.23 19.49
N MET A 896 3.01 -24.35 18.36
CA MET A 896 4.36 -24.91 18.35
C MET A 896 5.42 -24.03 19.04
N LEU A 897 5.11 -22.75 19.33
CA LEU A 897 6.02 -21.86 20.06
C LEU A 897 6.33 -22.36 21.48
N LYS A 898 5.43 -23.17 22.07
CA LYS A 898 5.57 -23.68 23.46
C LYS A 898 5.48 -25.21 23.54
N MET A 899 5.33 -25.90 22.40
CA MET A 899 5.16 -27.34 22.36
C MET A 899 6.52 -28.04 22.31
N ARG A 900 6.88 -28.75 23.39
CA ARG A 900 8.20 -29.41 23.50
C ARG A 900 8.50 -30.40 22.38
N MET A 901 7.49 -31.09 21.84
CA MET A 901 7.67 -32.01 20.71
C MET A 901 8.20 -31.31 19.45
N ALA A 902 8.00 -30.00 19.32
CA ALA A 902 8.51 -29.21 18.22
C ALA A 902 9.88 -28.60 18.48
N PHE A 903 10.50 -28.81 19.65
CA PHE A 903 11.82 -28.26 19.92
C PHE A 903 12.90 -29.06 19.21
N ASP A 904 14.03 -28.40 18.98
CA ASP A 904 15.11 -28.90 18.12
C ASP A 904 16.43 -29.07 18.90
N THR A 905 17.41 -29.70 18.27
CA THR A 905 18.78 -29.86 18.80
C THR A 905 19.77 -28.99 18.03
N ILE A 906 20.87 -28.61 18.68
CA ILE A 906 21.85 -27.68 18.10
C ILE A 906 22.52 -28.24 16.83
N GLU A 907 22.58 -29.56 16.69
CA GLU A 907 23.14 -30.28 15.54
C GLU A 907 22.44 -29.90 14.24
N ASN A 908 21.15 -29.56 14.30
CA ASN A 908 20.38 -29.14 13.12
C ASN A 908 20.64 -27.69 12.70
N PHE A 909 21.46 -26.93 13.44
CA PHE A 909 21.81 -25.53 13.14
C PHE A 909 23.26 -25.35 12.67
N ILE A 910 24.09 -26.38 12.79
CA ILE A 910 25.55 -26.24 12.66
C ILE A 910 26.13 -26.91 11.41
N GLY A 911 27.36 -26.53 11.05
CA GLY A 911 28.14 -27.17 9.99
C GLY A 911 27.48 -27.11 8.62
N SER A 912 27.31 -28.25 7.96
CA SER A 912 26.78 -28.35 6.59
C SER A 912 25.25 -28.42 6.50
N THR A 913 24.54 -28.10 7.59
CA THR A 913 23.08 -28.08 7.63
C THR A 913 22.48 -26.97 6.76
N GLU A 914 21.24 -27.19 6.34
CA GLU A 914 20.47 -26.28 5.48
C GLU A 914 18.98 -26.49 5.67
N PHE A 915 18.19 -25.57 5.13
CA PHE A 915 16.74 -25.69 5.08
C PHE A 915 16.30 -26.99 4.37
N GLN A 916 15.44 -27.77 5.02
CA GLN A 916 14.89 -29.00 4.46
C GLN A 916 13.48 -28.74 3.93
N PRO A 917 13.26 -28.67 2.60
CA PRO A 917 11.93 -28.35 2.05
C PRO A 917 10.93 -29.52 2.16
N TYR A 918 11.43 -30.73 2.41
CA TYR A 918 10.64 -31.94 2.65
C TYR A 918 11.33 -32.73 3.77
N LEU A 919 10.56 -33.18 4.76
CA LEU A 919 11.03 -34.02 5.85
C LEU A 919 10.33 -35.39 5.76
N PRO A 920 11.07 -36.47 5.42
CA PRO A 920 10.52 -37.83 5.43
C PRO A 920 10.19 -38.27 6.88
N GLU A 921 9.46 -39.38 7.00
CA GLU A 921 9.23 -40.03 8.30
C GLU A 921 10.55 -40.48 8.93
N GLU A 922 10.68 -40.23 10.24
CA GLU A 922 11.81 -40.71 11.03
C GLU A 922 11.50 -42.15 11.49
N LEU A 923 12.08 -43.15 10.81
CA LEU A 923 11.89 -44.55 11.18
C LEU A 923 12.56 -44.85 12.52
N GLY A 924 11.78 -45.37 13.47
CA GLY A 924 12.25 -45.80 14.78
C GLY A 924 11.53 -47.07 15.23
N HIS A 925 11.74 -47.47 16.49
CA HIS A 925 11.21 -48.72 17.05
C HIS A 925 9.67 -48.85 17.02
N LYS A 926 8.96 -47.73 16.79
CA LYS A 926 7.49 -47.64 16.75
C LYS A 926 6.89 -47.90 15.35
N LEU A 927 7.72 -47.94 14.31
CA LEU A 927 7.26 -48.12 12.92
C LEU A 927 7.90 -49.36 12.32
N LYS A 928 7.17 -49.98 11.39
CA LYS A 928 7.74 -51.04 10.56
C LYS A 928 8.73 -50.47 9.55
N ASP A 929 9.55 -51.35 8.97
CA ASP A 929 10.43 -51.01 7.85
C ASP A 929 9.64 -50.39 6.69
N LYS A 930 10.29 -49.55 5.86
CA LYS A 930 9.64 -48.93 4.68
C LYS A 930 8.94 -49.92 3.74
N LYS A 931 9.46 -51.15 3.67
CA LYS A 931 8.85 -52.24 2.88
C LYS A 931 7.49 -52.68 3.43
N ASP A 932 7.18 -52.43 4.69
CA ASP A 932 5.94 -52.88 5.34
C ASP A 932 4.92 -51.76 5.55
N ILE A 933 5.33 -50.50 5.29
CA ILE A 933 4.45 -49.34 5.27
C ILE A 933 3.44 -49.46 4.13
N LYS A 934 2.16 -49.26 4.45
CA LYS A 934 1.03 -49.38 3.51
C LYS A 934 0.48 -48.03 3.05
N ARG A 935 0.70 -46.96 3.82
CA ARG A 935 0.19 -45.63 3.55
C ARG A 935 1.23 -44.59 3.96
N ILE A 936 1.30 -43.52 3.19
CA ILE A 936 1.97 -42.29 3.58
C ILE A 936 0.96 -41.16 3.71
N ILE A 937 0.94 -40.50 4.86
CA ILE A 937 0.18 -39.28 5.12
C ILE A 937 1.14 -38.10 4.93
N LEU A 938 0.85 -37.27 3.94
CA LEU A 938 1.53 -36.00 3.69
C LEU A 938 0.79 -34.88 4.42
N CYS A 939 1.53 -33.99 5.07
CA CYS A 939 0.97 -32.83 5.76
C CYS A 939 1.95 -31.65 5.74
N SER A 940 1.50 -30.49 6.22
CA SER A 940 2.32 -29.28 6.36
C SER A 940 1.93 -28.53 7.63
N GLY A 941 2.91 -27.99 8.36
CA GLY A 941 2.66 -27.25 9.59
C GLY A 941 2.22 -28.12 10.78
N GLN A 942 1.54 -27.47 11.72
CA GLN A 942 1.33 -28.00 13.07
C GLN A 942 0.50 -29.29 13.15
N VAL A 943 -0.37 -29.56 12.16
CA VAL A 943 -1.19 -30.76 12.09
C VAL A 943 -0.36 -32.06 12.14
N TYR A 944 0.91 -32.00 11.73
CA TYR A 944 1.87 -33.09 11.89
C TYR A 944 1.88 -33.66 13.32
N TYR A 945 1.84 -32.80 14.33
CA TYR A 945 1.93 -33.23 15.72
C TYR A 945 0.64 -33.85 16.23
N ASP A 946 -0.52 -33.42 15.72
CA ASP A 946 -1.80 -34.06 16.04
C ASP A 946 -1.90 -35.45 15.36
N LEU A 947 -1.43 -35.57 14.11
CA LEU A 947 -1.29 -36.86 13.40
C LEU A 947 -0.33 -37.82 14.12
N LEU A 948 0.84 -37.32 14.54
CA LEU A 948 1.84 -38.10 15.25
C LEU A 948 1.29 -38.63 16.58
N ASN A 949 0.63 -37.76 17.36
CA ASN A 949 0.01 -38.15 18.62
C ASN A 949 -1.10 -39.19 18.42
N TYR A 950 -1.94 -39.02 17.38
CA TYR A 950 -2.99 -39.99 17.06
C TYR A 950 -2.39 -41.36 16.68
N ARG A 951 -1.36 -41.38 15.82
CA ARG A 951 -0.66 -42.60 15.42
C ARG A 951 -0.09 -43.35 16.63
N ASP A 952 0.63 -42.64 17.48
CA ASP A 952 1.33 -43.20 18.63
C ASP A 952 0.34 -43.74 19.67
N THR A 953 -0.75 -43.00 19.93
CA THR A 953 -1.80 -43.40 20.87
C THR A 953 -2.52 -44.67 20.42
N ASN A 954 -2.81 -44.76 19.11
CA ASN A 954 -3.48 -45.91 18.52
C ASN A 954 -2.53 -47.04 18.10
N LYS A 955 -1.21 -46.90 18.37
CA LYS A 955 -0.17 -47.90 18.06
C LYS A 955 -0.18 -48.35 16.59
N ILE A 956 -0.32 -47.40 15.68
CA ILE A 956 -0.38 -47.68 14.24
C ILE A 956 1.06 -47.69 13.69
N GLU A 957 1.56 -48.88 13.32
CA GLU A 957 2.97 -49.08 12.96
C GLU A 957 3.24 -49.10 11.45
N ASN A 958 2.20 -49.15 10.61
CA ASN A 958 2.28 -49.35 9.15
C ASN A 958 1.89 -48.11 8.32
N VAL A 959 1.82 -46.94 8.96
CA VAL A 959 1.48 -45.65 8.33
C VAL A 959 2.59 -44.64 8.62
N ALA A 960 3.25 -44.16 7.56
CA ALA A 960 4.26 -43.11 7.65
C ALA A 960 3.62 -41.72 7.55
N ILE A 961 4.19 -40.71 8.21
CA ILE A 961 3.80 -39.31 8.15
C ILE A 961 5.02 -38.51 7.66
N ALA A 962 4.87 -37.83 6.52
CA ALA A 962 5.91 -36.94 5.99
C ALA A 962 5.42 -35.51 5.87
N ARG A 963 6.35 -34.56 5.95
CA ARG A 963 6.05 -33.13 6.00
C ARG A 963 6.59 -32.42 4.77
N ILE A 964 5.73 -31.61 4.16
CA ILE A 964 6.10 -30.67 3.12
C ILE A 964 6.28 -29.29 3.77
N GLU A 965 7.53 -28.90 4.00
CA GLU A 965 7.88 -27.66 4.69
C GLU A 965 7.90 -26.46 3.74
N GLN A 966 8.31 -26.68 2.49
CA GLN A 966 8.19 -25.71 1.40
C GLN A 966 7.10 -26.18 0.44
N LEU A 967 6.02 -25.41 0.37
CA LEU A 967 4.89 -25.69 -0.52
C LEU A 967 5.16 -25.14 -1.91
N SER A 968 5.67 -23.91 -2.00
CA SER A 968 6.06 -23.26 -3.25
C SER A 968 7.50 -22.76 -3.21
N PRO A 969 8.34 -23.05 -4.23
CA PRO A 969 8.12 -24.06 -5.27
C PRO A 969 8.08 -25.48 -4.68
N PHE A 970 7.28 -26.37 -5.27
CA PHE A 970 7.05 -27.71 -4.73
C PHE A 970 8.31 -28.62 -4.81
N PRO A 971 8.63 -29.39 -3.74
CA PRO A 971 9.91 -30.11 -3.63
C PRO A 971 9.89 -31.49 -4.32
N PHE A 972 9.53 -31.52 -5.61
CA PHE A 972 9.32 -32.74 -6.40
C PHE A 972 10.43 -33.79 -6.22
N LYS A 973 11.70 -33.42 -6.42
CA LYS A 973 12.83 -34.35 -6.35
C LYS A 973 12.95 -35.05 -5.00
N ARG A 974 12.79 -34.32 -3.89
CA ARG A 974 12.91 -34.90 -2.55
C ARG A 974 11.71 -35.76 -2.21
N PHE A 975 10.52 -35.32 -2.61
CA PHE A 975 9.29 -36.10 -2.44
C PHE A 975 9.35 -37.42 -3.21
N MET A 976 9.69 -37.40 -4.51
CA MET A 976 9.79 -38.60 -5.33
C MET A 976 10.83 -39.58 -4.82
N ASN A 977 12.00 -39.09 -4.39
CA ASN A 977 13.05 -39.94 -3.81
C ASN A 977 12.59 -40.68 -2.55
N ASP A 978 11.84 -40.00 -1.67
CA ASP A 978 11.28 -40.66 -0.49
C ASP A 978 10.18 -41.64 -0.89
N LEU A 979 9.25 -41.24 -1.75
CA LEU A 979 8.13 -42.09 -2.19
C LEU A 979 8.61 -43.40 -2.84
N GLN A 980 9.66 -43.33 -3.67
CA GLN A 980 10.25 -44.50 -4.33
C GLN A 980 10.81 -45.54 -3.34
N SER A 981 11.19 -45.11 -2.14
CA SER A 981 11.79 -46.00 -1.13
C SER A 981 10.77 -46.88 -0.40
N TYR A 982 9.48 -46.62 -0.56
CA TYR A 982 8.41 -47.48 -0.06
C TYR A 982 7.96 -48.43 -1.17
N THR A 983 8.04 -49.74 -0.93
CA THR A 983 7.80 -50.76 -1.97
C THR A 983 6.41 -51.41 -1.90
N ASN A 984 5.65 -51.18 -0.83
CA ASN A 984 4.32 -51.79 -0.60
C ASN A 984 3.23 -50.76 -0.25
N LEU A 985 3.37 -49.50 -0.69
CA LEU A 985 2.32 -48.49 -0.54
C LEU A 985 1.04 -48.91 -1.28
N ARG A 986 -0.09 -48.54 -0.70
CA ARG A 986 -1.43 -48.69 -1.28
C ARG A 986 -1.99 -47.33 -1.70
N ASP A 987 -1.76 -46.30 -0.88
CA ASP A 987 -2.29 -44.97 -1.10
C ASP A 987 -1.41 -43.87 -0.46
N VAL A 988 -1.69 -42.65 -0.90
CA VAL A 988 -1.12 -41.40 -0.40
C VAL A 988 -2.28 -40.53 0.06
N ILE A 989 -2.23 -40.07 1.30
CA ILE A 989 -3.20 -39.15 1.88
C ILE A 989 -2.57 -37.77 2.01
N TRP A 990 -3.30 -36.73 1.67
CA TRP A 990 -3.01 -35.38 2.15
C TRP A 990 -3.90 -35.08 3.35
N ALA A 991 -3.27 -34.87 4.51
CA ALA A 991 -3.96 -34.50 5.74
C ALA A 991 -3.68 -33.03 6.08
N GLN A 992 -4.74 -32.25 6.35
CA GLN A 992 -4.62 -30.85 6.73
C GLN A 992 -5.69 -30.45 7.75
N GLU A 993 -5.39 -29.44 8.57
CA GLU A 993 -6.36 -28.90 9.54
C GLU A 993 -7.33 -27.91 8.88
N GLU A 994 -6.95 -27.29 7.77
CA GLU A 994 -7.80 -26.33 7.06
C GLU A 994 -8.96 -27.01 6.33
N HIS A 995 -10.05 -26.27 6.12
CA HIS A 995 -11.17 -26.70 5.28
C HIS A 995 -10.69 -27.13 3.88
N MET A 996 -11.40 -28.06 3.22
CA MET A 996 -10.99 -28.59 1.91
C MET A 996 -10.83 -27.49 0.84
N ASN A 997 -11.60 -26.40 0.93
CA ASN A 997 -11.49 -25.23 0.05
C ASN A 997 -10.42 -24.20 0.46
N MET A 998 -9.68 -24.49 1.53
CA MET A 998 -8.60 -23.69 2.08
C MET A 998 -7.34 -24.55 2.20
N GLY A 999 -6.29 -23.99 2.78
CA GLY A 999 -5.06 -24.76 2.99
C GLY A 999 -4.39 -25.15 1.66
N PRO A 1000 -3.40 -26.04 1.71
CA PRO A 1000 -2.63 -26.36 0.51
C PRO A 1000 -3.31 -27.34 -0.46
N TRP A 1001 -4.43 -27.98 -0.08
CA TRP A 1001 -5.04 -29.11 -0.82
C TRP A 1001 -5.12 -28.91 -2.34
N PHE A 1002 -5.77 -27.83 -2.80
CA PHE A 1002 -5.94 -27.58 -4.24
C PHE A 1002 -4.64 -27.28 -4.97
N TYR A 1003 -3.61 -26.83 -4.26
CA TYR A 1003 -2.29 -26.59 -4.83
C TYR A 1003 -1.44 -27.86 -4.89
N VAL A 1004 -1.39 -28.65 -3.80
CA VAL A 1004 -0.48 -29.80 -3.66
C VAL A 1004 -0.99 -31.06 -4.33
N SER A 1005 -2.31 -31.29 -4.38
CA SER A 1005 -2.91 -32.52 -4.93
C SER A 1005 -2.42 -32.83 -6.35
N ARG A 1006 -2.51 -31.85 -7.26
CA ARG A 1006 -2.06 -31.99 -8.66
C ARG A 1006 -0.55 -32.20 -8.78
N ARG A 1007 0.24 -31.57 -7.92
CA ARG A 1007 1.70 -31.74 -7.88
C ARG A 1007 2.11 -33.11 -7.37
N ILE A 1008 1.41 -33.64 -6.37
CA ILE A 1008 1.62 -35.01 -5.88
C ILE A 1008 1.26 -36.01 -6.99
N GLU A 1009 0.13 -35.83 -7.67
CA GLU A 1009 -0.24 -36.66 -8.83
C GLU A 1009 0.82 -36.62 -9.94
N ALA A 1010 1.31 -35.42 -10.28
CA ALA A 1010 2.36 -35.23 -11.29
C ALA A 1010 3.67 -35.92 -10.88
N ALA A 1011 4.07 -35.82 -9.61
CA ALA A 1011 5.23 -36.50 -9.06
C ALA A 1011 5.10 -38.03 -9.14
N ILE A 1012 3.93 -38.58 -8.80
CA ILE A 1012 3.66 -40.04 -8.89
C ILE A 1012 3.73 -40.49 -10.35
N LYS A 1013 3.11 -39.74 -11.28
CA LYS A 1013 3.16 -40.04 -12.72
C LYS A 1013 4.58 -40.01 -13.26
N GLN A 1014 5.35 -39.00 -12.86
CA GLN A 1014 6.75 -38.85 -13.26
C GLN A 1014 7.63 -39.95 -12.67
N LEU A 1015 7.44 -40.32 -11.39
CA LEU A 1015 8.16 -41.42 -10.76
C LEU A 1015 7.93 -42.76 -11.48
N LYS A 1016 6.69 -43.06 -11.88
CA LYS A 1016 6.39 -44.27 -12.69
C LYS A 1016 7.12 -44.27 -14.03
N LYS A 1017 7.22 -43.09 -14.66
CA LYS A 1017 7.92 -42.92 -15.93
C LYS A 1017 9.44 -43.09 -15.77
N ASP A 1018 10.02 -42.52 -14.72
CA ASP A 1018 11.46 -42.54 -14.47
C ASP A 1018 11.95 -43.85 -13.87
N ASN A 1019 11.08 -44.58 -13.16
CA ASN A 1019 11.36 -45.89 -12.62
C ASN A 1019 10.28 -46.93 -12.99
N PRO A 1020 10.40 -47.59 -14.16
CA PRO A 1020 9.46 -48.63 -14.58
C PRO A 1020 9.37 -49.85 -13.64
N THR A 1021 10.35 -50.03 -12.75
CA THR A 1021 10.33 -51.11 -11.74
C THR A 1021 9.54 -50.75 -10.48
N TRP A 1022 9.08 -49.49 -10.36
CA TRP A 1022 8.18 -49.07 -9.30
C TRP A 1022 6.73 -49.45 -9.65
N HIS A 1023 6.35 -50.69 -9.32
CA HIS A 1023 5.08 -51.31 -9.69
C HIS A 1023 3.88 -50.90 -8.80
N ILE A 1024 3.99 -49.81 -8.04
CA ILE A 1024 2.92 -49.38 -7.12
C ILE A 1024 1.82 -48.65 -7.89
N GLU A 1025 0.60 -49.16 -7.79
CA GLU A 1025 -0.59 -48.47 -8.27
C GLU A 1025 -1.23 -47.64 -7.17
N ILE A 1026 -0.98 -46.34 -7.20
CA ILE A 1026 -1.71 -45.35 -6.42
C ILE A 1026 -2.84 -44.80 -7.31
N PRO A 1027 -4.11 -45.19 -7.06
CA PRO A 1027 -5.22 -44.81 -7.93
C PRO A 1027 -5.56 -43.32 -7.81
N ASP A 1028 -5.43 -42.76 -6.61
CA ASP A 1028 -5.72 -41.35 -6.33
C ASP A 1028 -4.93 -40.85 -5.11
N VAL A 1029 -4.82 -39.53 -4.97
CA VAL A 1029 -4.37 -38.85 -3.76
C VAL A 1029 -5.62 -38.47 -2.99
N TYR A 1030 -5.85 -39.03 -1.80
CA TYR A 1030 -7.07 -38.72 -1.05
C TYR A 1030 -6.88 -37.56 -0.08
N TYR A 1031 -7.96 -36.84 0.14
CA TYR A 1031 -8.05 -35.74 1.10
C TYR A 1031 -8.56 -36.26 2.45
N SER A 1032 -7.91 -35.83 3.53
CA SER A 1032 -8.38 -35.95 4.91
C SER A 1032 -8.26 -34.59 5.61
N GLY A 1033 -9.37 -34.02 6.02
CA GLY A 1033 -9.39 -32.71 6.66
C GLY A 1033 -10.80 -32.20 6.87
N ARG A 1034 -10.92 -30.92 7.24
CA ARG A 1034 -12.22 -30.34 7.53
C ARG A 1034 -13.09 -30.18 6.27
N ASP A 1035 -14.40 -30.32 6.44
CA ASP A 1035 -15.39 -30.11 5.36
C ASP A 1035 -15.32 -28.67 4.81
N VAL A 1036 -15.95 -28.44 3.66
CA VAL A 1036 -15.97 -27.13 2.99
C VAL A 1036 -16.88 -26.16 3.75
N TYR A 1037 -16.31 -25.02 4.18
CA TYR A 1037 -17.09 -23.89 4.70
C TYR A 1037 -16.59 -22.54 4.18
N ALA A 1038 -17.45 -21.53 4.27
CA ALA A 1038 -17.11 -20.15 3.92
C ALA A 1038 -16.27 -19.46 5.01
N ALA A 1039 -16.60 -19.68 6.28
CA ALA A 1039 -15.82 -19.20 7.41
C ALA A 1039 -14.50 -19.99 7.50
N GLN A 1040 -13.46 -19.36 8.03
CA GLN A 1040 -12.11 -19.92 8.07
C GLN A 1040 -12.02 -21.10 9.04
N SER A 1041 -12.75 -21.08 10.15
CA SER A 1041 -12.80 -22.18 11.11
C SER A 1041 -14.12 -22.14 11.90
N ALA A 1042 -14.40 -23.20 12.65
CA ALA A 1042 -15.51 -23.23 13.59
C ALA A 1042 -15.30 -22.20 14.72
N GLY A 1043 -16.35 -21.44 15.04
CA GLY A 1043 -16.39 -20.57 16.23
C GLY A 1043 -16.73 -21.30 17.54
N ASP A 1044 -17.23 -22.53 17.46
CA ASP A 1044 -17.52 -23.39 18.60
C ASP A 1044 -16.39 -24.41 18.82
N LEU A 1045 -15.90 -24.49 20.06
CA LEU A 1045 -14.78 -25.36 20.42
C LEU A 1045 -15.13 -26.86 20.29
N ASN A 1046 -16.36 -27.26 20.62
CA ASN A 1046 -16.73 -28.68 20.53
C ASN A 1046 -16.81 -29.13 19.07
N LEU A 1047 -17.37 -28.29 18.19
CA LEU A 1047 -17.34 -28.55 16.75
C LEU A 1047 -15.91 -28.58 16.21
N HIS A 1048 -15.05 -27.67 16.66
CA HIS A 1048 -13.64 -27.66 16.28
C HIS A 1048 -12.93 -28.97 16.64
N LEU A 1049 -13.15 -29.48 17.86
CA LEU A 1049 -12.59 -30.73 18.36
C LEU A 1049 -13.19 -31.95 17.65
N TYR A 1050 -14.50 -31.98 17.43
CA TYR A 1050 -15.18 -33.02 16.65
C TYR A 1050 -14.55 -33.14 15.25
N GLN A 1051 -14.41 -32.00 14.56
CA GLN A 1051 -13.81 -31.97 13.23
C GLN A 1051 -12.35 -32.47 13.23
N LEU A 1052 -11.58 -32.12 14.26
CA LEU A 1052 -10.20 -32.61 14.43
C LEU A 1052 -10.18 -34.13 14.57
N GLU A 1053 -10.98 -34.68 15.49
CA GLU A 1053 -11.08 -36.13 15.71
C GLU A 1053 -11.54 -36.87 14.45
N GLU A 1054 -12.54 -36.34 13.75
CA GLU A 1054 -13.11 -36.92 12.54
C GLU A 1054 -12.07 -37.08 11.43
N PHE A 1055 -11.26 -36.04 11.14
CA PHE A 1055 -10.24 -36.14 10.09
C PHE A 1055 -9.01 -36.92 10.54
N LEU A 1056 -8.68 -36.95 11.84
CA LEU A 1056 -7.61 -37.81 12.33
C LEU A 1056 -7.99 -39.28 12.14
N HIS A 1057 -9.23 -39.65 12.47
CA HIS A 1057 -9.73 -40.99 12.22
C HIS A 1057 -9.68 -41.35 10.71
N ASP A 1058 -10.22 -40.49 9.85
CA ASP A 1058 -10.25 -40.70 8.40
C ASP A 1058 -8.84 -40.82 7.78
N ALA A 1059 -7.85 -40.04 8.25
CA ALA A 1059 -6.48 -40.09 7.73
C ALA A 1059 -5.82 -41.48 7.90
N PHE A 1060 -6.15 -42.17 8.99
CA PHE A 1060 -5.57 -43.48 9.34
C PHE A 1060 -6.44 -44.69 8.94
N ASP A 1061 -7.65 -44.47 8.41
CA ASP A 1061 -8.51 -45.55 7.93
C ASP A 1061 -7.96 -46.19 6.63
N LEU A 1062 -7.36 -47.38 6.75
CA LEU A 1062 -6.77 -48.12 5.62
C LEU A 1062 -7.80 -48.64 4.61
N ASP A 1063 -9.09 -48.64 4.97
CA ASP A 1063 -10.18 -49.03 4.09
C ASP A 1063 -10.73 -47.86 3.27
N LYS A 1064 -10.20 -46.64 3.48
CA LYS A 1064 -10.52 -45.44 2.69
C LYS A 1064 -10.35 -45.66 1.17
N ARG A 1065 -11.35 -45.22 0.40
CA ARG A 1065 -11.40 -45.29 -1.08
C ARG A 1065 -11.88 -43.99 -1.75
N HIS A 1066 -12.16 -42.94 -0.99
CA HIS A 1066 -12.74 -41.69 -1.48
C HIS A 1066 -12.27 -40.50 -0.63
N HIS A 1067 -12.40 -39.27 -1.14
CA HIS A 1067 -12.11 -38.06 -0.36
C HIS A 1067 -13.05 -37.96 0.86
N MET A 1068 -12.52 -37.47 1.99
CA MET A 1068 -13.32 -37.24 3.19
C MET A 1068 -14.54 -36.36 2.86
N HIS A 1069 -15.69 -36.65 3.48
CA HIS A 1069 -17.00 -36.00 3.26
C HIS A 1069 -17.69 -36.29 1.92
N ALA A 1070 -17.03 -36.89 0.92
CA ALA A 1070 -17.68 -37.13 -0.38
C ALA A 1070 -18.98 -37.94 -0.23
N GLN A 1071 -18.96 -38.99 0.60
CA GLN A 1071 -20.13 -39.83 0.89
C GLN A 1071 -21.28 -39.10 1.59
N LYS A 1072 -21.02 -38.00 2.30
CA LYS A 1072 -22.06 -37.16 2.92
C LYS A 1072 -22.92 -36.46 1.87
N TYR A 1073 -22.38 -36.24 0.67
CA TYR A 1073 -23.00 -35.45 -0.39
C TYR A 1073 -23.35 -36.25 -1.65
N THR A 1074 -22.89 -37.50 -1.77
CA THR A 1074 -23.22 -38.39 -2.88
C THR A 1074 -24.15 -39.51 -2.41
N PRO A 1075 -25.25 -39.79 -3.14
CA PRO A 1075 -26.05 -41.00 -2.87
C PRO A 1075 -25.16 -42.24 -2.96
N ALA A 1076 -25.37 -43.19 -2.04
CA ALA A 1076 -24.66 -44.46 -1.96
C ALA A 1076 -24.79 -45.32 -3.23
#